data_AF-A6ZST4-F1
#
_entry.id   AF-A6ZST4-F1
#
_cell.length_a   1.000
_cell.length_b   1.000
_cell.length_c   1.000
_cell.angle_alpha   90.00
_cell.angle_beta   90.00
_cell.angle_gamma   90.00
#
_symmetry.space_group_name_H-M   'P 1'
#
loop_
_entity.id
_entity.type
_entity.pdbx_description
1 polymer ?
#
loop_
_entity_poly.entity_id
_entity_poly.type
_entity_poly.pdbx_seq_one_letter_code
_entity_poly.pdbx_strand_id
1 'polypeptide(L)'
;MEGGEEEVERIPDELFDTKKKHLLDKLIRVGIILVLLIWGTVLLLKSIPHHSNIPDYQEPNSNYTNDGKLKVSFSVVRNNTFQPKYHELQWISDNKIESNDLGLYVTFMNDSYVVKSVYDDSYNSVLLEGKTFIHNGQNLTVESITASPDLKRLLIRTNSVQNWRHSTFGSYFVYDKSSSSFEEIGNEVALAIWSPNSNDIAYVQDNNIYIYSAISKKTIRAVTNDGSSFLFNGKPDWVYEEEVFEDDKAAWWSPTGDYLAFLKIDESEVGEFIIPYYVQDEKDIYPEMRSIKYPKSGTPNPHAELWVYSMKDGTSFHPRISGNKKDGSLLITEVTWVGNGNVLVKTTDRSSDILTVFLIDTIAKTSNVVRNESSNGGWWEITHNTLFIPANETFDRPHNGYVDILPIDGYNHLAYFENSNSSHYKTLTEGKWEVVNGPLAFDSMENRLYFISTRKSSTERHVYYIDLRSPNEIIEVTDTSEDGVYDVSFSSGRRFGLLTYKGPKVPYQKIVDFHSRKAEKCAKGNVLGKSLYYLEKNEVLTKILEDYAVPRKSFRELNLGKDEFGKDILVNSYEILPNDFDETLSDHYPVFFFAYGGPNSQQVVKTFSVGFNEVAASQLKAIVVVVDGRGTGFKGQDFRSLVRDRLGDYEARDQISAASLYGSLTFVDPQKISLFGWSYGGYLTLKTLEKDGGRHFKYGMSVAPVTDWRFYDSVYTERYMHTPQENFDGYVESSVHNVTALAQANRFLLMHGTGDDNVHFQNSLKFLDLLDLNGVENYDVHVFPDSDHSIRYHNANVIVFDKLLDWAKRAFDGQFVK
;
A
#
# COMPACT_ATOMS: atom_id res chain seq x y z
N MET A 1 -45.36 -13.29 67.46
CA MET A 1 -45.67 -11.85 67.46
C MET A 1 -45.75 -11.45 66.00
N GLU A 2 -46.83 -10.97 65.42
CA GLU A 2 -48.27 -10.79 65.68
C GLU A 2 -48.89 -11.04 64.28
N GLY A 3 -50.02 -11.74 64.11
CA GLY A 3 -51.38 -11.24 64.39
C GLY A 3 -51.77 -10.18 63.33
N GLY A 4 -52.87 -10.27 62.56
CA GLY A 4 -54.06 -11.13 62.56
C GLY A 4 -54.72 -11.12 61.16
N GLU A 5 -55.63 -12.05 60.85
CA GLU A 5 -57.11 -11.98 61.03
C GLU A 5 -57.78 -11.52 59.71
N GLU A 6 -58.82 -12.11 59.11
CA GLU A 6 -59.97 -12.96 59.48
C GLU A 6 -60.36 -13.88 58.29
N GLU A 7 -60.73 -15.15 58.53
CA GLU A 7 -62.09 -15.76 58.37
C GLU A 7 -62.96 -15.23 57.20
N VAL A 8 -63.60 -16.07 56.37
CA VAL A 8 -64.92 -16.67 56.69
C VAL A 8 -65.29 -17.80 55.68
N GLU A 9 -65.88 -18.86 56.26
CA GLU A 9 -66.84 -19.88 55.78
C GLU A 9 -66.66 -20.69 54.48
N ARG A 10 -66.59 -22.01 54.70
CA ARG A 10 -67.15 -23.04 53.81
C ARG A 10 -68.66 -23.12 54.00
N ILE A 11 -69.40 -23.15 52.89
CA ILE A 11 -70.72 -23.82 52.79
C ILE A 11 -70.53 -25.07 51.90
N PRO A 12 -70.93 -26.27 52.35
CA PRO A 12 -70.88 -27.47 51.53
C PRO A 12 -72.19 -27.75 50.77
N ASP A 13 -71.97 -28.31 49.59
CA ASP A 13 -72.65 -29.41 48.92
C ASP A 13 -74.08 -29.30 48.36
N GLU A 14 -74.11 -29.76 47.09
CA GLU A 14 -75.20 -30.34 46.31
C GLU A 14 -76.22 -29.42 45.66
N LEU A 15 -75.99 -29.13 44.36
CA LEU A 15 -76.86 -29.62 43.28
C LEU A 15 -76.28 -29.25 41.90
N PHE A 16 -76.44 -30.17 40.94
CA PHE A 16 -76.15 -30.09 39.50
C PHE A 16 -74.79 -30.63 38.99
N ASP A 17 -74.51 -31.88 39.34
CA ASP A 17 -73.92 -32.83 38.39
C ASP A 17 -74.96 -33.19 37.31
N THR A 18 -74.63 -32.96 36.04
CA THR A 18 -75.10 -33.71 34.83
C THR A 18 -74.78 -33.00 33.50
N LYS A 19 -74.51 -31.69 33.47
CA LYS A 19 -74.17 -30.99 32.19
C LYS A 19 -72.69 -30.99 31.82
N LYS A 20 -71.76 -31.11 32.78
CA LYS A 20 -70.31 -31.04 32.51
C LYS A 20 -69.73 -32.35 31.96
N LYS A 21 -70.24 -33.51 32.40
CA LYS A 21 -69.77 -34.81 31.91
C LYS A 21 -70.10 -35.04 30.43
N HIS A 22 -71.26 -34.57 29.96
CA HIS A 22 -71.63 -34.73 28.56
C HIS A 22 -70.86 -33.80 27.60
N LEU A 23 -70.44 -32.62 28.07
CA LEU A 23 -69.65 -31.69 27.27
C LEU A 23 -68.19 -32.15 27.15
N LEU A 24 -67.62 -32.69 28.23
CA LEU A 24 -66.24 -33.19 28.23
C LEU A 24 -66.10 -34.45 27.36
N ASP A 25 -67.08 -35.36 27.37
CA ASP A 25 -67.06 -36.55 26.51
C ASP A 25 -67.28 -36.18 25.02
N LYS A 26 -68.02 -35.11 24.72
CA LYS A 26 -68.14 -34.58 23.35
C LYS A 26 -66.84 -33.92 22.87
N LEU A 27 -66.16 -33.15 23.72
CA LEU A 27 -64.89 -32.51 23.39
C LEU A 27 -63.76 -33.52 23.18
N ILE A 28 -63.72 -34.59 23.99
CA ILE A 28 -62.74 -35.68 23.84
C ILE A 28 -63.02 -36.46 22.54
N ARG A 29 -64.28 -36.76 22.20
CA ARG A 29 -64.62 -37.43 20.93
C ARG A 29 -64.30 -36.56 19.70
N VAL A 30 -64.55 -35.25 19.75
CA VAL A 30 -64.20 -34.33 18.67
C VAL A 30 -62.67 -34.20 18.54
N GLY A 31 -61.94 -34.16 19.66
CA GLY A 31 -60.47 -34.15 19.67
C GLY A 31 -59.87 -35.43 19.07
N ILE A 32 -60.41 -36.61 19.42
CA ILE A 32 -59.95 -37.89 18.87
C ILE A 32 -60.27 -37.99 17.37
N ILE A 33 -61.42 -37.51 16.90
CA ILE A 33 -61.77 -37.49 15.48
C ILE A 33 -60.86 -36.54 14.69
N LEU A 34 -60.50 -35.37 15.25
CA LEU A 34 -59.54 -34.44 14.64
C LEU A 34 -58.14 -35.04 14.57
N VAL A 35 -57.67 -35.70 15.62
CA VAL A 35 -56.37 -36.39 15.61
C VAL A 35 -56.35 -37.54 14.60
N LEU A 36 -57.43 -38.32 14.50
CA LEU A 36 -57.56 -39.39 13.51
C LEU A 36 -57.71 -38.86 12.07
N LEU A 37 -58.33 -37.70 11.86
CA LEU A 37 -58.38 -37.03 10.55
C LEU A 37 -57.02 -36.47 10.14
N ILE A 38 -56.26 -35.90 11.08
CA ILE A 38 -54.88 -35.42 10.84
C ILE A 38 -53.94 -36.60 10.58
N TRP A 39 -54.02 -37.68 11.36
CA TRP A 39 -53.24 -38.88 11.11
C TRP A 39 -53.67 -39.62 9.84
N GLY A 40 -54.96 -39.65 9.55
CA GLY A 40 -55.51 -40.21 8.32
C GLY A 40 -55.07 -39.45 7.08
N THR A 41 -55.00 -38.11 7.13
CA THR A 41 -54.46 -37.28 6.03
C THR A 41 -52.95 -37.43 5.87
N VAL A 42 -52.19 -37.54 6.96
CA VAL A 42 -50.75 -37.82 6.92
C VAL A 42 -50.46 -39.21 6.36
N LEU A 43 -51.27 -40.22 6.69
CA LEU A 43 -51.15 -41.57 6.14
C LEU A 43 -51.63 -41.67 4.69
N LEU A 44 -52.70 -40.95 4.31
CA LEU A 44 -53.13 -40.83 2.92
C LEU A 44 -52.04 -40.18 2.06
N LEU A 45 -51.42 -39.09 2.53
CA LEU A 45 -50.28 -38.44 1.87
C LEU A 45 -49.06 -39.38 1.75
N LYS A 46 -48.85 -40.29 2.72
CA LYS A 46 -47.78 -41.30 2.66
C LYS A 46 -48.10 -42.53 1.80
N SER A 47 -49.38 -42.78 1.51
CA SER A 47 -49.83 -43.96 0.74
C SER A 47 -50.05 -43.70 -0.75
N ILE A 48 -49.96 -42.44 -1.19
CA ILE A 48 -49.85 -42.09 -2.61
C ILE A 48 -48.47 -42.55 -3.07
N PRO A 49 -48.35 -43.51 -4.01
CA PRO A 49 -47.06 -43.88 -4.56
C PRO A 49 -46.51 -42.67 -5.31
N HIS A 50 -45.47 -42.06 -4.74
CA HIS A 50 -44.73 -41.03 -5.45
C HIS A 50 -43.93 -41.72 -6.55
N HIS A 51 -44.53 -41.89 -7.72
CA HIS A 51 -43.77 -42.09 -8.95
C HIS A 51 -43.17 -40.74 -9.36
N SER A 52 -42.15 -40.34 -8.62
CA SER A 52 -41.18 -39.36 -9.07
C SER A 52 -40.16 -40.09 -9.95
N ASN A 53 -40.50 -40.28 -11.23
CA ASN A 53 -39.47 -40.20 -12.27
C ASN A 53 -39.12 -38.72 -12.40
N ILE A 54 -38.48 -38.17 -11.36
CA ILE A 54 -37.72 -36.93 -11.43
C ILE A 54 -36.30 -37.45 -11.64
N PRO A 55 -35.63 -37.16 -12.77
CA PRO A 55 -34.20 -37.45 -12.87
C PRO A 55 -33.54 -36.81 -11.66
N ASP A 56 -32.60 -37.50 -10.99
CA ASP A 56 -31.82 -36.94 -9.87
C ASP A 56 -31.38 -35.51 -10.22
N TYR A 57 -32.16 -34.52 -9.82
CA TYR A 57 -31.75 -33.13 -9.85
C TYR A 57 -31.04 -32.95 -8.53
N GLN A 58 -29.78 -33.39 -8.51
CA GLN A 58 -28.82 -32.78 -7.61
C GLN A 58 -28.94 -31.28 -7.85
N GLU A 59 -29.26 -30.48 -6.82
CA GLU A 59 -29.00 -29.04 -6.92
C GLU A 59 -27.57 -28.92 -7.44
N PRO A 60 -27.34 -28.21 -8.57
CA PRO A 60 -26.00 -28.07 -9.10
C PRO A 60 -25.16 -27.51 -7.96
N ASN A 61 -24.12 -28.24 -7.54
CA ASN A 61 -23.23 -27.83 -6.46
C ASN A 61 -22.96 -26.32 -6.61
N SER A 62 -23.33 -25.51 -5.61
CA SER A 62 -23.23 -24.03 -5.66
C SER A 62 -21.83 -23.52 -6.01
N ASN A 63 -20.83 -24.39 -5.92
CA ASN A 63 -19.42 -24.14 -6.16
C ASN A 63 -18.99 -24.31 -7.63
N TYR A 64 -19.89 -24.70 -8.55
CA TYR A 64 -19.58 -24.84 -9.97
C TYR A 64 -20.39 -23.87 -10.84
N THR A 65 -19.83 -23.47 -11.98
CA THR A 65 -20.52 -22.77 -13.06
C THR A 65 -21.34 -23.73 -13.92
N ASN A 66 -22.19 -23.18 -14.79
CA ASN A 66 -23.05 -23.98 -15.67
C ASN A 66 -22.24 -24.88 -16.64
N ASP A 67 -21.00 -24.49 -16.97
CA ASP A 67 -20.05 -25.25 -17.79
C ASP A 67 -19.16 -26.22 -16.97
N GLY A 68 -19.41 -26.36 -15.67
CA GLY A 68 -18.75 -27.36 -14.81
C GLY A 68 -17.40 -26.96 -14.23
N LYS A 69 -16.98 -25.69 -14.36
CA LYS A 69 -15.75 -25.17 -13.74
C LYS A 69 -15.98 -24.75 -12.29
N LEU A 70 -14.91 -24.74 -11.49
CA LEU A 70 -14.96 -24.31 -10.10
C LEU A 70 -15.11 -22.78 -9.99
N LYS A 71 -16.04 -22.32 -9.15
CA LYS A 71 -16.19 -20.91 -8.78
C LYS A 71 -15.12 -20.49 -7.77
N VAL A 72 -14.77 -19.21 -7.79
CA VAL A 72 -13.80 -18.62 -6.84
C VAL A 72 -14.48 -18.42 -5.49
N SER A 73 -13.76 -18.70 -4.41
CA SER A 73 -14.24 -18.53 -3.03
C SER A 73 -13.11 -18.08 -2.10
N PHE A 74 -13.46 -17.60 -0.90
CA PHE A 74 -12.45 -17.30 0.12
C PHE A 74 -11.59 -18.50 0.49
N SER A 75 -12.16 -19.71 0.57
CA SER A 75 -11.39 -20.91 0.92
C SER A 75 -10.25 -21.16 -0.07
N VAL A 76 -10.47 -20.88 -1.36
CA VAL A 76 -9.46 -21.04 -2.40
C VAL A 76 -8.46 -19.89 -2.41
N VAL A 77 -8.92 -18.65 -2.31
CA VAL A 77 -8.05 -17.45 -2.30
C VAL A 77 -7.14 -17.45 -1.07
N ARG A 78 -7.66 -17.78 0.13
CA ARG A 78 -6.88 -17.82 1.39
C ARG A 78 -5.85 -18.94 1.43
N ASN A 79 -6.03 -19.97 0.61
CA ASN A 79 -5.02 -21.02 0.41
C ASN A 79 -3.93 -20.60 -0.60
N ASN A 80 -3.86 -19.33 -0.98
CA ASN A 80 -2.92 -18.78 -1.96
C ASN A 80 -2.94 -19.52 -3.31
N THR A 81 -4.09 -20.11 -3.67
CA THR A 81 -4.23 -20.96 -4.86
C THR A 81 -3.95 -20.20 -6.16
N PHE A 82 -4.29 -18.92 -6.20
CA PHE A 82 -4.09 -18.05 -7.35
C PHE A 82 -2.90 -17.11 -7.21
N GLN A 83 -2.11 -17.21 -6.13
CA GLN A 83 -1.02 -16.28 -5.89
C GLN A 83 0.11 -16.55 -6.88
N PRO A 84 0.49 -15.59 -7.74
CA PRO A 84 1.65 -15.74 -8.58
C PRO A 84 2.91 -15.80 -7.73
N LYS A 85 3.87 -16.62 -8.16
CA LYS A 85 5.21 -16.63 -7.60
C LYS A 85 6.03 -15.53 -8.27
N TYR A 86 6.83 -14.86 -7.45
CA TYR A 86 7.87 -13.94 -7.86
C TYR A 86 9.12 -14.26 -7.07
N HIS A 87 10.27 -13.98 -7.65
CA HIS A 87 11.58 -14.09 -7.06
C HIS A 87 12.23 -12.71 -7.08
N GLU A 88 12.92 -12.39 -6.01
CA GLU A 88 13.74 -11.19 -5.93
C GLU A 88 15.21 -11.58 -6.12
N LEU A 89 15.94 -10.77 -6.87
CA LEU A 89 17.38 -10.91 -7.01
C LEU A 89 18.06 -9.77 -6.26
N GLN A 90 18.80 -10.12 -5.22
CA GLN A 90 19.67 -9.17 -4.53
C GLN A 90 20.95 -9.00 -5.36
N TRP A 91 20.91 -8.08 -6.33
CA TRP A 91 22.06 -7.74 -7.16
C TRP A 91 23.23 -7.24 -6.30
N ILE A 92 24.45 -7.63 -6.68
CA ILE A 92 25.66 -7.12 -6.04
C ILE A 92 25.94 -5.70 -6.53
N SER A 93 26.10 -4.77 -5.59
CA SER A 93 26.53 -3.40 -5.82
C SER A 93 28.05 -3.32 -5.78
N ASP A 94 28.73 -3.47 -6.93
CA ASP A 94 30.19 -3.22 -7.03
C ASP A 94 30.47 -2.24 -8.18
N ASN A 95 31.04 -1.09 -7.83
CA ASN A 95 31.40 -0.02 -8.76
C ASN A 95 32.51 -0.43 -9.75
N LYS A 96 33.24 -1.51 -9.49
CA LYS A 96 34.28 -2.05 -10.40
C LYS A 96 33.71 -2.98 -11.46
N ILE A 97 32.46 -3.43 -11.31
CA ILE A 97 31.86 -4.43 -12.20
C ILE A 97 31.30 -3.82 -13.49
N GLU A 98 31.17 -2.48 -13.60
CA GLU A 98 30.57 -1.83 -14.79
C GLU A 98 31.17 -2.35 -16.12
N SER A 99 32.50 -2.49 -16.23
CA SER A 99 33.14 -2.95 -17.47
C SER A 99 33.12 -4.45 -17.76
N ASN A 100 32.72 -5.27 -16.78
CA ASN A 100 32.63 -6.72 -16.93
C ASN A 100 31.45 -7.26 -16.11
N ASP A 101 30.28 -6.69 -16.35
CA ASP A 101 29.07 -7.07 -15.64
C ASP A 101 28.75 -8.54 -15.94
N LEU A 102 28.81 -9.36 -14.89
CA LEU A 102 28.42 -10.77 -14.88
C LEU A 102 27.00 -10.96 -14.32
N GLY A 103 26.31 -9.88 -13.93
CA GLY A 103 25.00 -9.92 -13.27
C GLY A 103 25.06 -10.79 -12.02
N LEU A 104 25.94 -10.41 -11.10
CA LEU A 104 26.12 -11.14 -9.84
C LEU A 104 24.98 -10.83 -8.87
N TYR A 105 24.49 -11.86 -8.18
CA TYR A 105 23.44 -11.74 -7.17
C TYR A 105 23.66 -12.71 -6.01
N VAL A 106 23.12 -12.38 -4.83
CA VAL A 106 23.11 -13.26 -3.65
C VAL A 106 21.86 -14.13 -3.67
N THR A 107 22.02 -15.40 -3.31
CA THR A 107 20.90 -16.33 -3.05
C THR A 107 21.27 -17.32 -1.94
N PHE A 108 20.27 -17.99 -1.36
CA PHE A 108 20.44 -19.02 -0.35
C PHE A 108 20.12 -20.40 -0.94
N MET A 109 21.12 -21.28 -1.02
CA MET A 109 20.95 -22.64 -1.55
C MET A 109 21.94 -23.60 -0.90
N ASN A 110 21.57 -24.89 -0.82
CA ASN A 110 22.40 -25.94 -0.21
C ASN A 110 22.91 -25.58 1.20
N ASP A 111 22.03 -24.98 2.01
CA ASP A 111 22.34 -24.48 3.35
C ASP A 111 23.50 -23.47 3.39
N SER A 112 23.60 -22.62 2.36
CA SER A 112 24.65 -21.59 2.27
C SER A 112 24.15 -20.35 1.54
N TYR A 113 24.64 -19.19 1.95
CA TYR A 113 24.55 -17.96 1.18
C TYR A 113 25.64 -17.97 0.11
N VAL A 114 25.26 -17.80 -1.15
CA VAL A 114 26.18 -17.89 -2.29
C VAL A 114 25.96 -16.73 -3.26
N VAL A 115 27.06 -16.29 -3.90
CA VAL A 115 27.01 -15.42 -5.08
C VAL A 115 26.97 -16.27 -6.33
N LYS A 116 26.00 -15.99 -7.19
CA LYS A 116 25.82 -16.57 -8.51
C LYS A 116 25.90 -15.49 -9.58
N SER A 117 26.12 -15.90 -10.82
CA SER A 117 26.00 -15.05 -12.01
C SER A 117 24.75 -15.46 -12.80
N VAL A 118 24.06 -14.50 -13.39
CA VAL A 118 22.99 -14.78 -14.37
C VAL A 118 23.51 -15.04 -15.79
N TYR A 119 24.81 -14.85 -16.02
CA TYR A 119 25.46 -14.99 -17.32
C TYR A 119 26.41 -16.20 -17.38
N ASP A 120 27.09 -16.50 -16.29
CA ASP A 120 28.03 -17.61 -16.14
C ASP A 120 27.55 -18.58 -15.05
N ASP A 121 26.84 -19.63 -15.47
CA ASP A 121 26.32 -20.68 -14.58
C ASP A 121 27.42 -21.39 -13.76
N SER A 122 28.68 -21.33 -14.20
CA SER A 122 29.82 -21.91 -13.48
C SER A 122 30.31 -21.03 -12.33
N TYR A 123 29.92 -19.75 -12.31
CA TYR A 123 30.28 -18.83 -11.24
C TYR A 123 29.58 -19.22 -9.94
N ASN A 124 30.38 -19.51 -8.92
CA ASN A 124 29.89 -19.86 -7.60
C ASN A 124 30.88 -19.41 -6.53
N SER A 125 30.44 -18.55 -5.63
CA SER A 125 31.23 -18.12 -4.47
C SER A 125 30.41 -18.22 -3.21
N VAL A 126 30.77 -19.13 -2.31
CA VAL A 126 30.12 -19.26 -1.00
C VAL A 126 30.50 -18.03 -0.16
N LEU A 127 29.49 -17.34 0.36
CA LEU A 127 29.65 -16.21 1.29
C LEU A 127 29.65 -16.69 2.72
N LEU A 128 28.66 -17.50 3.10
CA LEU A 128 28.49 -18.02 4.45
C LEU A 128 27.82 -19.39 4.40
N GLU A 129 28.34 -20.35 5.18
CA GLU A 129 27.74 -21.67 5.37
C GLU A 129 26.79 -21.65 6.58
N GLY A 130 25.62 -22.26 6.42
CA GLY A 130 24.57 -22.33 7.44
C GLY A 130 23.78 -21.03 7.63
N LYS A 131 22.68 -21.14 8.38
CA LYS A 131 21.86 -20.00 8.85
C LYS A 131 22.13 -19.60 10.29
N THR A 132 23.05 -20.29 10.96
CA THR A 132 23.31 -20.08 12.38
C THR A 132 24.79 -20.03 12.66
N PHE A 133 25.20 -19.23 13.63
CA PHE A 133 26.58 -19.17 14.11
C PHE A 133 26.61 -19.07 15.63
N ILE A 134 27.69 -19.55 16.23
CA ILE A 134 27.88 -19.47 17.69
C ILE A 134 28.69 -18.22 18.01
N HIS A 135 28.15 -17.36 18.87
CA HIS A 135 28.84 -16.21 19.43
C HIS A 135 28.64 -16.18 20.94
N ASN A 136 29.72 -16.03 21.72
CA ASN A 136 29.69 -16.03 23.19
C ASN A 136 28.90 -17.20 23.81
N GLY A 137 28.93 -18.38 23.19
CA GLY A 137 28.22 -19.59 23.66
C GLY A 137 26.72 -19.62 23.35
N GLN A 138 26.19 -18.61 22.66
CA GLN A 138 24.81 -18.58 22.16
C GLN A 138 24.77 -18.94 20.68
N ASN A 139 23.77 -19.70 20.26
CA ASN A 139 23.54 -20.01 18.86
C ASN A 139 22.58 -18.95 18.27
N LEU A 140 23.09 -18.11 17.38
CA LEU A 140 22.36 -17.00 16.78
C LEU A 140 21.91 -17.36 15.37
N THR A 141 20.73 -16.91 14.97
CA THR A 141 20.16 -17.15 13.62
C THR A 141 20.31 -15.91 12.76
N VAL A 142 20.80 -16.08 11.54
CA VAL A 142 20.91 -15.02 10.53
C VAL A 142 19.52 -14.67 10.03
N GLU A 143 19.09 -13.44 10.27
CA GLU A 143 17.79 -12.92 9.82
C GLU A 143 17.92 -12.01 8.60
N SER A 144 19.02 -11.26 8.50
CA SER A 144 19.36 -10.44 7.32
C SER A 144 20.86 -10.47 7.04
N ILE A 145 21.21 -10.38 5.76
CA ILE A 145 22.59 -10.34 5.30
C ILE A 145 22.80 -9.31 4.19
N THR A 146 23.86 -8.52 4.32
CA THR A 146 24.29 -7.57 3.29
C THR A 146 25.78 -7.73 3.07
N ALA A 147 26.18 -8.09 1.84
CA ALA A 147 27.59 -8.20 1.49
C ALA A 147 28.26 -6.81 1.40
N SER A 148 29.52 -6.72 1.80
CA SER A 148 30.34 -5.55 1.48
C SER A 148 30.46 -5.40 -0.04
N PRO A 149 30.61 -4.16 -0.57
CA PRO A 149 30.78 -3.94 -2.01
C PRO A 149 31.89 -4.78 -2.66
N ASP A 150 32.98 -5.08 -1.94
CA ASP A 150 34.08 -5.93 -2.40
C ASP A 150 33.88 -7.45 -2.19
N LEU A 151 32.72 -7.85 -1.67
CA LEU A 151 32.30 -9.23 -1.39
C LEU A 151 33.17 -10.02 -0.41
N LYS A 152 34.04 -9.36 0.35
CA LYS A 152 34.92 -10.05 1.31
C LYS A 152 34.30 -10.22 2.69
N ARG A 153 33.29 -9.41 3.02
CA ARG A 153 32.68 -9.36 4.34
C ARG A 153 31.16 -9.31 4.23
N LEU A 154 30.50 -9.72 5.29
CA LEU A 154 29.04 -9.70 5.39
C LEU A 154 28.64 -8.94 6.64
N LEU A 155 27.65 -8.07 6.51
CA LEU A 155 26.93 -7.47 7.62
C LEU A 155 25.72 -8.35 7.89
N ILE A 156 25.62 -8.86 9.11
CA ILE A 156 24.61 -9.83 9.54
C ILE A 156 23.79 -9.21 10.66
N ARG A 157 22.46 -9.32 10.56
CA ARG A 157 21.53 -8.98 11.63
C ARG A 157 20.89 -10.24 12.22
N THR A 158 20.71 -10.23 13.54
CA THR A 158 20.05 -11.28 14.33
C THR A 158 19.28 -10.65 15.49
N ASN A 159 18.40 -11.42 16.13
CA ASN A 159 17.57 -10.98 17.27
C ASN A 159 16.77 -9.71 16.96
N SER A 160 16.14 -9.66 15.79
CA SER A 160 15.43 -8.48 15.32
C SER A 160 14.14 -8.22 16.13
N VAL A 161 13.89 -6.96 16.46
CA VAL A 161 12.62 -6.47 17.01
C VAL A 161 12.08 -5.37 16.11
N GLN A 162 10.89 -5.60 15.54
CA GLN A 162 10.22 -4.61 14.70
C GLN A 162 9.81 -3.39 15.55
N ASN A 163 9.94 -2.19 14.99
CA ASN A 163 9.53 -0.94 15.63
C ASN A 163 8.27 -0.36 14.94
N TRP A 164 8.43 0.30 13.79
CA TRP A 164 7.32 0.80 12.96
C TRP A 164 7.19 -0.01 11.67
N ARG A 165 6.80 0.58 10.52
CA ARG A 165 6.65 -0.16 9.26
C ARG A 165 7.97 -0.66 8.68
N HIS A 166 9.03 0.15 8.72
CA HIS A 166 10.32 -0.13 8.08
C HIS A 166 11.42 -0.43 9.10
N SER A 167 11.39 0.26 10.25
CA SER A 167 12.46 0.19 11.24
C SER A 167 12.47 -1.11 12.03
N THR A 168 13.68 -1.64 12.23
CA THR A 168 13.94 -2.86 12.99
C THR A 168 15.22 -2.70 13.80
N PHE A 169 15.15 -2.93 15.11
CA PHE A 169 16.34 -3.02 15.95
C PHE A 169 16.90 -4.45 15.93
N GLY A 170 18.21 -4.62 16.10
CA GLY A 170 18.79 -5.96 16.25
C GLY A 170 20.24 -5.96 16.68
N SER A 171 20.78 -7.16 16.85
CA SER A 171 22.21 -7.39 17.05
C SER A 171 22.91 -7.49 15.70
N TYR A 172 23.98 -6.72 15.50
CA TYR A 172 24.71 -6.67 14.23
C TYR A 172 26.12 -7.23 14.35
N PHE A 173 26.53 -7.94 13.32
CA PHE A 173 27.83 -8.61 13.22
C PHE A 173 28.49 -8.37 11.87
N VAL A 174 29.82 -8.28 11.86
CA VAL A 174 30.64 -8.39 10.65
C VAL A 174 31.24 -9.78 10.58
N TYR A 175 30.90 -10.53 9.54
CA TYR A 175 31.58 -11.77 9.19
C TYR A 175 32.71 -11.48 8.19
N ASP A 176 33.93 -11.90 8.51
CA ASP A 176 35.08 -11.82 7.60
C ASP A 176 35.40 -13.19 6.99
N LYS A 177 35.17 -13.32 5.68
CA LYS A 177 35.34 -14.58 4.95
C LYS A 177 36.75 -15.15 5.03
N SER A 178 37.77 -14.31 5.13
CA SER A 178 39.17 -14.75 5.14
C SER A 178 39.59 -15.42 6.45
N SER A 179 38.98 -15.00 7.55
CA SER A 179 39.27 -15.49 8.89
C SER A 179 38.16 -16.37 9.48
N SER A 180 37.01 -16.46 8.79
CA SER A 180 35.81 -17.15 9.24
C SER A 180 35.37 -16.71 10.65
N SER A 181 35.57 -15.43 10.97
CA SER A 181 35.26 -14.86 12.28
C SER A 181 34.05 -13.92 12.21
N PHE A 182 33.21 -13.98 13.24
CA PHE A 182 32.12 -13.03 13.46
C PHE A 182 32.57 -12.01 14.52
N GLU A 183 32.50 -10.74 14.18
CA GLU A 183 32.82 -9.63 15.08
C GLU A 183 31.54 -8.85 15.37
N GLU A 184 31.20 -8.69 16.64
CA GLU A 184 30.00 -7.96 17.06
C GLU A 184 30.20 -6.45 16.89
N ILE A 185 29.22 -5.78 16.25
CA ILE A 185 29.17 -4.32 16.15
C ILE A 185 28.47 -3.74 17.38
N GLY A 186 27.31 -4.30 17.73
CA GLY A 186 26.47 -3.85 18.84
C GLY A 186 25.13 -4.57 18.89
N ASN A 187 24.41 -4.38 20.00
CA ASN A 187 23.05 -4.85 20.24
C ASN A 187 22.07 -3.68 20.21
N GLU A 188 20.80 -3.94 19.93
CA GLU A 188 19.76 -2.89 19.81
C GLU A 188 20.14 -1.78 18.83
N VAL A 189 20.91 -2.15 17.79
CA VAL A 189 21.30 -1.24 16.72
C VAL A 189 20.11 -1.06 15.80
N ALA A 190 19.73 0.19 15.53
CA ALA A 190 18.59 0.55 14.70
C ALA A 190 18.90 0.44 13.20
N LEU A 191 20.16 0.66 12.83
CA LEU A 191 20.60 0.76 11.44
C LEU A 191 22.10 0.48 11.35
N ALA A 192 22.54 -0.22 10.30
CA ALA A 192 23.95 -0.37 9.95
C ALA A 192 24.13 -0.41 8.43
N ILE A 193 25.02 0.43 7.89
CA ILE A 193 25.21 0.64 6.45
C ILE A 193 26.70 0.60 6.10
N TRP A 194 27.07 -0.26 5.15
CA TRP A 194 28.41 -0.32 4.57
C TRP A 194 28.82 0.99 3.90
N SER A 195 30.06 1.41 4.10
CA SER A 195 30.68 2.42 3.26
C SER A 195 30.89 1.86 1.83
N PRO A 196 30.81 2.68 0.77
CA PRO A 196 31.00 2.21 -0.61
C PRO A 196 32.37 1.60 -0.90
N ASN A 197 33.37 1.95 -0.08
CA ASN A 197 34.73 1.41 -0.17
C ASN A 197 34.94 0.10 0.64
N SER A 198 33.91 -0.45 1.28
CA SER A 198 33.93 -1.68 2.10
C SER A 198 34.76 -1.65 3.38
N ASN A 199 35.33 -0.49 3.75
CA ASN A 199 36.25 -0.40 4.88
C ASN A 199 35.55 -0.19 6.21
N ASP A 200 34.41 0.50 6.20
CA ASP A 200 33.74 1.01 7.37
C ASP A 200 32.22 0.78 7.30
N ILE A 201 31.56 0.88 8.45
CA ILE A 201 30.12 0.75 8.61
C ILE A 201 29.65 1.92 9.49
N ALA A 202 28.70 2.70 9.00
CA ALA A 202 27.97 3.65 9.84
C ALA A 202 26.83 2.90 10.51
N TYR A 203 26.71 2.97 11.83
CA TYR A 203 25.61 2.35 12.55
C TYR A 203 24.99 3.31 13.56
N VAL A 204 23.69 3.11 13.84
CA VAL A 204 22.90 3.91 14.77
C VAL A 204 22.54 3.08 15.99
N GLN A 205 22.95 3.54 17.17
CA GLN A 205 22.63 2.94 18.45
C GLN A 205 22.34 4.06 19.45
N ASP A 206 21.32 3.89 20.32
CA ASP A 206 20.90 4.93 21.28
C ASP A 206 20.69 6.30 20.61
N ASN A 207 20.10 6.28 19.41
CA ASN A 207 19.87 7.45 18.55
C ASN A 207 21.15 8.26 18.23
N ASN A 208 22.33 7.65 18.32
CA ASN A 208 23.61 8.22 17.94
C ASN A 208 24.29 7.44 16.81
N ILE A 209 25.03 8.14 15.97
CA ILE A 209 25.78 7.55 14.85
C ILE A 209 27.21 7.24 15.28
N TYR A 210 27.67 6.04 14.93
CA TYR A 210 29.02 5.55 15.16
C TYR A 210 29.62 5.00 13.87
N ILE A 211 30.95 5.03 13.76
CA ILE A 211 31.68 4.37 12.67
C ILE A 211 32.44 3.16 13.20
N TYR A 212 32.05 1.98 12.73
CA TYR A 212 32.77 0.73 12.90
C TYR A 212 33.72 0.50 11.73
N SER A 213 35.00 0.32 12.01
CA SER A 213 35.98 -0.04 10.99
C SER A 213 36.05 -1.55 10.85
N ALA A 214 35.65 -2.07 9.70
CA ALA A 214 35.73 -3.49 9.40
C ALA A 214 37.18 -3.96 9.27
N ILE A 215 38.11 -3.06 8.91
CA ILE A 215 39.56 -3.37 8.85
C ILE A 215 40.12 -3.61 10.24
N SER A 216 39.90 -2.66 11.17
CA SER A 216 40.46 -2.75 12.52
C SER A 216 39.57 -3.48 13.52
N LYS A 217 38.40 -3.95 13.08
CA LYS A 217 37.42 -4.74 13.83
C LYS A 217 36.96 -4.05 15.13
N LYS A 218 36.72 -2.75 15.06
CA LYS A 218 36.26 -1.95 16.21
C LYS A 218 35.58 -0.66 15.78
N THR A 219 34.77 -0.10 16.68
CA THR A 219 34.30 1.28 16.57
C THR A 219 35.48 2.25 16.72
N ILE A 220 35.64 3.15 15.74
CA ILE A 220 36.76 4.09 15.66
C ILE A 220 36.34 5.55 15.91
N ARG A 221 35.05 5.86 15.79
CA ARG A 221 34.48 7.20 15.94
C ARG A 221 33.04 7.12 16.47
N ALA A 222 32.70 8.06 17.36
CA ALA A 222 31.32 8.49 17.59
C ALA A 222 31.13 9.77 16.77
N VAL A 223 30.17 9.76 15.84
CA VAL A 223 29.86 10.91 14.95
C VAL A 223 28.96 11.90 15.69
N THR A 224 28.05 11.38 16.53
CA THR A 224 27.17 12.16 17.40
C THR A 224 27.23 11.62 18.83
N ASN A 225 26.78 12.41 19.80
CA ASN A 225 26.73 12.05 21.21
C ASN A 225 25.56 12.70 21.96
N ASP A 226 24.64 13.32 21.23
CA ASP A 226 23.49 14.09 21.72
C ASP A 226 22.15 13.37 21.54
N GLY A 227 22.16 12.17 20.93
CA GLY A 227 20.96 11.34 20.78
C GLY A 227 20.23 11.13 22.11
N SER A 228 18.89 11.23 22.05
CA SER A 228 17.99 11.14 23.20
C SER A 228 16.66 10.50 22.78
N SER A 229 15.69 10.42 23.69
CA SER A 229 14.36 9.89 23.36
C SER A 229 13.56 10.73 22.36
N PHE A 230 13.99 11.97 22.07
CA PHE A 230 13.34 12.90 21.13
C PHE A 230 14.29 13.47 20.08
N LEU A 231 15.58 13.10 20.10
CA LEU A 231 16.56 13.55 19.11
C LEU A 231 17.20 12.35 18.43
N PHE A 232 16.93 12.21 17.13
CA PHE A 232 17.35 11.08 16.30
C PHE A 232 18.46 11.51 15.35
N ASN A 233 19.58 10.77 15.35
CA ASN A 233 20.68 11.00 14.42
C ASN A 233 20.79 9.84 13.43
N GLY A 234 20.62 10.11 12.13
CA GLY A 234 20.86 9.14 11.06
C GLY A 234 19.75 8.09 10.85
N LYS A 235 18.67 8.18 11.62
CA LYS A 235 17.42 7.41 11.45
C LYS A 235 16.22 8.36 11.53
N PRO A 236 15.08 8.01 10.91
CA PRO A 236 13.86 8.82 10.99
C PRO A 236 13.16 8.71 12.35
N ASP A 237 12.32 9.70 12.67
CA ASP A 237 11.19 9.55 13.62
C ASP A 237 9.98 8.93 12.91
N TRP A 238 8.83 8.82 13.58
CA TRP A 238 7.65 8.14 12.99
C TRP A 238 7.19 8.80 11.68
N VAL A 239 7.00 10.14 11.66
CA VAL A 239 6.44 10.80 10.46
C VAL A 239 7.44 10.84 9.30
N TYR A 240 8.74 10.97 9.58
CA TYR A 240 9.74 10.86 8.53
C TYR A 240 9.88 9.43 7.99
N GLU A 241 9.65 8.41 8.81
CA GLU A 241 9.67 7.01 8.36
C GLU A 241 8.46 6.73 7.46
N GLU A 242 7.25 7.10 7.91
CA GLU A 242 6.01 6.73 7.22
C GLU A 242 5.64 7.64 6.03
N GLU A 243 5.86 8.96 6.14
CA GLU A 243 5.27 9.93 5.21
C GLU A 243 6.30 10.74 4.40
N VAL A 244 7.57 10.72 4.80
CA VAL A 244 8.66 11.41 4.09
C VAL A 244 9.55 10.42 3.35
N PHE A 245 10.21 9.48 4.03
CA PHE A 245 11.21 8.61 3.41
C PHE A 245 10.69 7.23 2.98
N GLU A 246 9.67 6.69 3.65
CA GLU A 246 9.22 5.29 3.43
C GLU A 246 10.39 4.28 3.57
N ASP A 247 11.36 4.59 4.45
CA ASP A 247 12.57 3.78 4.73
C ASP A 247 13.04 4.03 6.18
N ASP A 248 13.89 3.15 6.71
CA ASP A 248 14.44 3.23 8.08
C ASP A 248 15.73 4.06 8.18
N LYS A 249 16.12 4.74 7.09
CA LYS A 249 17.42 5.42 6.95
C LYS A 249 17.27 6.91 6.80
N ALA A 250 18.09 7.65 7.55
CA ALA A 250 18.32 9.07 7.34
C ALA A 250 19.83 9.39 7.30
N ALA A 251 20.62 8.49 6.71
CA ALA A 251 22.07 8.61 6.56
C ALA A 251 22.57 8.05 5.21
N TRP A 252 23.46 8.78 4.54
CA TRP A 252 23.90 8.52 3.17
C TRP A 252 25.41 8.74 3.02
N TRP A 253 26.14 7.67 2.72
CA TRP A 253 27.57 7.75 2.40
C TRP A 253 27.83 8.44 1.06
N SER A 254 28.89 9.24 0.97
CA SER A 254 29.38 9.74 -0.31
C SER A 254 29.88 8.58 -1.19
N PRO A 255 29.87 8.70 -2.52
CA PRO A 255 30.24 7.62 -3.45
C PRO A 255 31.61 6.95 -3.18
N THR A 256 32.57 7.65 -2.58
CA THR A 256 33.89 7.07 -2.20
C THR A 256 34.00 6.70 -0.72
N GLY A 257 33.01 7.07 0.10
CA GLY A 257 33.02 6.92 1.55
C GLY A 257 33.82 7.99 2.31
N ASP A 258 34.15 9.12 1.67
CA ASP A 258 34.90 10.22 2.32
C ASP A 258 34.03 11.05 3.27
N TYR A 259 32.72 11.06 3.04
CA TYR A 259 31.74 11.79 3.84
C TYR A 259 30.51 10.94 4.16
N LEU A 260 29.84 11.28 5.26
CA LEU A 260 28.53 10.76 5.64
C LEU A 260 27.56 11.93 5.84
N ALA A 261 26.57 12.06 4.97
CA ALA A 261 25.45 12.97 5.19
C ALA A 261 24.41 12.27 6.08
N PHE A 262 23.78 12.97 7.00
CA PHE A 262 22.73 12.41 7.86
C PHE A 262 21.77 13.50 8.35
N LEU A 263 20.56 13.12 8.72
CA LEU A 263 19.64 14.02 9.40
C LEU A 263 19.77 13.93 10.92
N LYS A 264 19.64 15.09 11.56
CA LYS A 264 19.22 15.22 12.95
C LYS A 264 17.76 15.60 12.98
N ILE A 265 16.93 14.83 13.66
CA ILE A 265 15.48 15.05 13.73
C ILE A 265 15.10 15.22 15.19
N ASP A 266 14.57 16.40 15.54
CA ASP A 266 14.11 16.75 16.89
C ASP A 266 12.57 16.76 16.92
N GLU A 267 11.98 15.85 17.68
CA GLU A 267 10.53 15.74 17.87
C GLU A 267 10.05 16.25 19.25
N SER A 268 10.86 17.04 19.96
CA SER A 268 10.54 17.52 21.30
C SER A 268 9.24 18.33 21.38
N GLU A 269 8.87 19.04 20.31
CA GLU A 269 7.62 19.81 20.19
C GLU A 269 6.44 19.00 19.64
N VAL A 270 6.68 17.76 19.18
CA VAL A 270 5.65 16.90 18.57
C VAL A 270 4.73 16.34 19.67
N GLY A 271 3.43 16.41 19.40
CA GLY A 271 2.39 15.88 20.27
C GLY A 271 2.45 14.35 20.38
N GLU A 272 2.01 13.82 21.52
CA GLU A 272 1.93 12.38 21.74
C GLU A 272 0.49 11.88 21.61
N PHE A 273 0.33 10.72 20.97
CA PHE A 273 -0.91 9.95 20.95
C PHE A 273 -0.71 8.66 21.75
N ILE A 274 -1.65 8.38 22.66
CA ILE A 274 -1.59 7.20 23.53
C ILE A 274 -2.56 6.14 23.01
N ILE A 275 -2.02 4.95 22.73
CA ILE A 275 -2.75 3.79 22.28
C ILE A 275 -2.85 2.78 23.43
N PRO A 276 -4.08 2.49 23.92
CA PRO A 276 -4.29 1.43 24.89
C PRO A 276 -4.34 0.05 24.21
N TYR A 277 -3.56 -0.89 24.73
CA TYR A 277 -3.56 -2.30 24.35
C TYR A 277 -4.11 -3.16 25.50
N TYR A 278 -5.06 -4.04 25.19
CA TYR A 278 -5.86 -4.77 26.18
C TYR A 278 -5.60 -6.27 26.22
N VAL A 279 -5.03 -6.84 25.15
CA VAL A 279 -4.94 -8.28 24.90
C VAL A 279 -3.60 -8.69 24.28
N GLN A 280 -2.54 -7.90 24.50
CA GLN A 280 -1.16 -8.22 24.07
C GLN A 280 -0.49 -9.29 24.94
N ASP A 281 -0.76 -9.29 26.25
CA ASP A 281 -0.37 -10.37 27.19
C ASP A 281 -1.60 -10.87 27.95
N GLU A 282 -1.84 -12.18 27.93
CA GLU A 282 -2.96 -12.82 28.65
C GLU A 282 -2.92 -12.61 30.18
N LYS A 283 -1.77 -12.21 30.74
CA LYS A 283 -1.59 -11.97 32.17
C LYS A 283 -1.90 -10.54 32.58
N ASP A 284 -2.05 -9.62 31.63
CA ASP A 284 -2.26 -8.21 31.93
C ASP A 284 -3.67 -7.98 32.47
N ILE A 285 -3.75 -7.48 33.71
CA ILE A 285 -5.01 -7.10 34.37
C ILE A 285 -5.36 -5.63 34.08
N TYR A 286 -4.36 -4.84 33.68
CA TYR A 286 -4.50 -3.44 33.28
C TYR A 286 -3.94 -3.29 31.86
N PRO A 287 -4.57 -2.47 31.00
CA PRO A 287 -4.09 -2.28 29.64
C PRO A 287 -2.70 -1.63 29.62
N GLU A 288 -1.88 -2.07 28.68
CA GLU A 288 -0.60 -1.44 28.34
C GLU A 288 -0.88 -0.14 27.59
N MET A 289 -0.22 0.95 27.99
CA MET A 289 -0.34 2.25 27.32
C MET A 289 0.94 2.50 26.53
N ARG A 290 0.86 2.49 25.20
CA ARG A 290 1.98 2.87 24.33
C ARG A 290 1.77 4.30 23.84
N SER A 291 2.82 5.11 23.92
CA SER A 291 2.80 6.50 23.41
C SER A 291 3.58 6.56 22.10
N ILE A 292 3.05 7.31 21.13
CA ILE A 292 3.70 7.57 19.83
C ILE A 292 3.72 9.07 19.61
N LYS A 293 4.86 9.60 19.18
CA LYS A 293 4.99 10.98 18.71
C LYS A 293 4.36 11.07 17.32
N TYR A 294 3.27 11.83 17.22
CA TYR A 294 2.44 11.88 16.02
C TYR A 294 1.96 13.33 15.80
N PRO A 295 2.53 14.05 14.81
CA PRO A 295 2.10 15.40 14.51
C PRO A 295 0.77 15.35 13.74
N LYS A 296 -0.33 15.70 14.40
CA LYS A 296 -1.62 15.88 13.71
C LYS A 296 -1.64 17.17 12.89
N SER A 297 -2.51 17.25 11.91
CA SER A 297 -2.67 18.45 11.09
C SER A 297 -2.85 19.73 11.93
N GLY A 298 -2.08 20.76 11.61
CA GLY A 298 -2.01 22.05 12.30
C GLY A 298 -1.19 22.08 13.59
N THR A 299 -0.54 20.98 13.97
CA THR A 299 0.35 20.88 15.15
C THR A 299 1.84 20.84 14.76
N PRO A 300 2.79 21.15 15.66
CA PRO A 300 4.22 21.17 15.32
C PRO A 300 4.71 19.86 14.71
N ASN A 301 5.50 19.97 13.63
CA ASN A 301 6.24 18.85 13.04
C ASN A 301 7.60 18.69 13.71
N PRO A 302 8.25 17.52 13.60
CA PRO A 302 9.66 17.41 13.99
C PRO A 302 10.53 18.36 13.16
N HIS A 303 11.59 18.88 13.79
CA HIS A 303 12.56 19.76 13.13
C HIS A 303 13.73 18.93 12.61
N ALA A 304 13.88 18.88 11.28
CA ALA A 304 14.95 18.13 10.62
C ALA A 304 16.09 19.04 10.12
N GLU A 305 17.32 18.67 10.43
CA GLU A 305 18.53 19.34 9.98
C GLU A 305 19.46 18.38 9.25
N LEU A 306 19.99 18.79 8.10
CA LEU A 306 21.07 18.06 7.44
C LEU A 306 22.42 18.32 8.12
N TRP A 307 23.19 17.27 8.34
CA TRP A 307 24.57 17.33 8.80
C TRP A 307 25.47 16.50 7.87
N VAL A 308 26.73 16.91 7.72
CA VAL A 308 27.73 16.19 6.92
C VAL A 308 28.98 15.98 7.76
N TYR A 309 29.36 14.71 7.94
CA TYR A 309 30.57 14.28 8.64
C TYR A 309 31.70 13.99 7.66
N SER A 310 32.88 14.56 7.90
CA SER A 310 34.12 14.29 7.14
C SER A 310 34.90 13.15 7.80
N MET A 311 35.10 12.04 7.07
CA MET A 311 35.90 10.92 7.56
C MET A 311 37.37 11.31 7.77
N LYS A 312 37.88 12.21 6.92
CA LYS A 312 39.26 12.69 6.98
C LYS A 312 39.50 13.59 8.19
N ASP A 313 38.62 14.55 8.43
CA ASP A 313 38.81 15.56 9.47
C ASP A 313 38.27 15.09 10.82
N GLY A 314 37.35 14.12 10.83
CA GLY A 314 36.69 13.65 12.03
C GLY A 314 35.72 14.67 12.63
N THR A 315 35.13 15.53 11.79
CA THR A 315 34.24 16.62 12.22
C THR A 315 32.99 16.69 11.37
N SER A 316 31.87 17.09 11.98
CA SER A 316 30.62 17.39 11.29
C SER A 316 30.45 18.89 11.04
N PHE A 317 29.71 19.25 10.00
CA PHE A 317 29.18 20.60 9.81
C PHE A 317 27.71 20.54 9.37
N HIS A 318 26.94 21.55 9.75
CA HIS A 318 25.56 21.75 9.33
C HIS A 318 25.53 22.81 8.21
N PRO A 319 25.29 22.43 6.94
CA PRO A 319 25.11 23.42 5.88
C PRO A 319 23.85 24.24 6.13
N ARG A 320 23.93 25.55 5.85
CA ARG A 320 22.75 26.42 5.98
C ARG A 320 21.71 26.07 4.91
N ILE A 321 20.61 25.46 5.33
CA ILE A 321 19.43 25.21 4.52
C ILE A 321 18.33 26.09 5.10
N SER A 322 18.19 27.31 4.57
CA SER A 322 17.14 28.24 5.00
C SER A 322 16.18 28.46 3.84
N GLY A 323 14.91 28.12 4.02
CA GLY A 323 13.84 28.43 3.09
C GLY A 323 13.39 29.90 3.15
N ASN A 324 12.46 30.26 2.27
CA ASN A 324 11.95 31.64 2.13
C ASN A 324 11.10 32.12 3.33
N LYS A 325 10.76 31.24 4.29
CA LYS A 325 10.03 31.59 5.52
C LYS A 325 10.90 31.28 6.75
N LYS A 326 10.78 32.13 7.78
CA LYS A 326 11.48 32.00 9.08
C LYS A 326 10.95 30.88 9.97
N ASP A 327 10.04 30.06 9.46
CA ASP A 327 9.37 29.03 10.24
C ASP A 327 10.14 27.72 10.08
N GLY A 328 10.42 27.01 11.17
CA GLY A 328 11.12 25.72 11.20
C GLY A 328 10.32 24.58 10.59
N SER A 329 9.49 24.87 9.58
CA SER A 329 8.46 24.02 9.01
C SER A 329 8.88 23.42 7.65
N LEU A 330 10.16 23.46 7.30
CA LEU A 330 10.67 22.90 6.05
C LEU A 330 10.87 21.40 6.21
N LEU A 331 10.34 20.63 5.26
CA LEU A 331 10.54 19.19 5.21
C LEU A 331 11.73 18.92 4.29
N ILE A 332 12.78 18.28 4.80
CA ILE A 332 13.84 17.69 3.96
C ILE A 332 13.32 16.40 3.35
N THR A 333 13.07 16.40 2.04
CA THR A 333 12.35 15.32 1.37
C THR A 333 13.26 14.39 0.58
N GLU A 334 14.49 14.78 0.22
CA GLU A 334 15.44 13.89 -0.45
C GLU A 334 16.89 14.36 -0.20
N VAL A 335 17.82 13.44 -0.01
CA VAL A 335 19.26 13.71 0.11
C VAL A 335 20.04 12.76 -0.82
N THR A 336 20.63 13.31 -1.89
CA THR A 336 21.24 12.52 -2.96
C THR A 336 22.63 13.05 -3.31
N TRP A 337 23.65 12.19 -3.30
CA TRP A 337 24.99 12.57 -3.73
C TRP A 337 25.08 12.70 -5.26
N VAL A 338 25.50 13.88 -5.74
CA VAL A 338 25.68 14.20 -7.18
C VAL A 338 27.16 14.40 -7.53
N GLY A 339 27.99 13.56 -6.93
CA GLY A 339 29.44 13.63 -6.93
C GLY A 339 29.99 13.29 -5.55
N ASN A 340 31.32 13.20 -5.41
CA ASN A 340 31.90 12.86 -4.10
C ASN A 340 31.93 14.05 -3.12
N GLY A 341 31.98 15.27 -3.66
CA GLY A 341 32.03 16.49 -2.85
C GLY A 341 30.71 17.26 -2.81
N ASN A 342 29.67 16.79 -3.50
CA ASN A 342 28.44 17.53 -3.73
C ASN A 342 27.20 16.71 -3.37
N VAL A 343 26.31 17.30 -2.57
CA VAL A 343 25.04 16.69 -2.15
C VAL A 343 23.89 17.57 -2.63
N LEU A 344 22.93 16.97 -3.31
CA LEU A 344 21.67 17.59 -3.66
C LEU A 344 20.66 17.31 -2.54
N VAL A 345 19.96 18.35 -2.09
CA VAL A 345 18.97 18.26 -1.01
C VAL A 345 17.69 18.88 -1.49
N LYS A 346 16.62 18.10 -1.54
CA LYS A 346 15.28 18.62 -1.81
C LYS A 346 14.58 18.93 -0.51
N THR A 347 13.89 20.06 -0.50
CA THR A 347 13.02 20.45 0.61
C THR A 347 11.69 20.95 0.07
N THR A 348 10.61 20.72 0.81
CA THR A 348 9.35 21.41 0.58
C THR A 348 9.01 22.31 1.76
N ASP A 349 8.16 23.31 1.53
CA ASP A 349 7.41 23.88 2.64
C ASP A 349 6.36 22.87 3.17
N ARG A 350 5.76 23.23 4.30
CA ARG A 350 4.88 22.36 5.10
C ARG A 350 3.71 21.77 4.30
N SER A 351 3.10 22.57 3.43
CA SER A 351 1.94 22.20 2.58
C SER A 351 2.34 21.72 1.18
N SER A 352 3.65 21.51 0.94
CA SER A 352 4.22 21.06 -0.33
C SER A 352 3.86 21.94 -1.55
N ASP A 353 3.73 23.25 -1.35
CA ASP A 353 3.49 24.23 -2.42
C ASP A 353 4.78 24.60 -3.15
N ILE A 354 5.90 24.63 -2.44
CA ILE A 354 7.18 25.12 -2.95
C ILE A 354 8.25 24.06 -2.74
N LEU A 355 8.80 23.55 -3.85
CA LEU A 355 10.01 22.74 -3.85
C LEU A 355 11.23 23.64 -3.95
N THR A 356 12.15 23.55 -3.00
CA THR A 356 13.47 24.17 -3.07
C THR A 356 14.54 23.08 -3.12
N VAL A 357 15.46 23.18 -4.08
CA VAL A 357 16.58 22.25 -4.23
C VAL A 357 17.87 22.98 -3.94
N PHE A 358 18.65 22.44 -3.00
CA PHE A 358 19.94 22.95 -2.59
C PHE A 358 21.06 22.05 -3.11
N LEU A 359 22.16 22.66 -3.55
CA LEU A 359 23.43 21.98 -3.78
C LEU A 359 24.40 22.37 -2.65
N ILE A 360 24.82 21.36 -1.89
CA ILE A 360 25.80 21.50 -0.82
C ILE A 360 27.18 21.15 -1.38
N ASP A 361 28.15 22.05 -1.21
CA ASP A 361 29.56 21.78 -1.44
C ASP A 361 30.22 21.41 -0.11
N THR A 362 30.65 20.16 0.02
CA THR A 362 31.22 19.63 1.27
C THR A 362 32.63 20.11 1.54
N ILE A 363 33.37 20.52 0.50
CA ILE A 363 34.75 21.01 0.61
C ILE A 363 34.71 22.48 1.05
N ALA A 364 33.90 23.29 0.36
CA ALA A 364 33.69 24.69 0.69
C ALA A 364 32.79 24.87 1.93
N LYS A 365 32.04 23.84 2.33
CA LYS A 365 31.03 23.86 3.40
C LYS A 365 29.95 24.92 3.16
N THR A 366 29.57 25.09 1.89
CA THR A 366 28.57 26.07 1.45
C THR A 366 27.31 25.38 0.91
N SER A 367 26.23 26.13 0.85
CA SER A 367 24.92 25.69 0.36
C SER A 367 24.42 26.74 -0.64
N ASN A 368 23.96 26.32 -1.81
CA ASN A 368 23.38 27.18 -2.83
C ASN A 368 22.01 26.65 -3.25
N VAL A 369 21.02 27.52 -3.39
CA VAL A 369 19.73 27.16 -4.02
C VAL A 369 19.96 27.04 -5.52
N VAL A 370 19.70 25.86 -6.09
CA VAL A 370 19.80 25.60 -7.53
C VAL A 370 18.44 25.54 -8.21
N ARG A 371 17.36 25.24 -7.47
CA ARG A 371 15.98 25.31 -7.97
C ARG A 371 15.03 25.81 -6.89
N ASN A 372 13.99 26.50 -7.30
CA ASN A 372 12.89 26.96 -6.44
C ASN A 372 11.61 27.02 -7.30
N GLU A 373 10.69 26.09 -7.07
CA GLU A 373 9.60 25.78 -7.98
C GLU A 373 8.26 25.74 -7.25
N SER A 374 7.27 26.44 -7.80
CA SER A 374 5.88 26.39 -7.33
C SER A 374 5.17 25.16 -7.88
N SER A 375 4.31 24.55 -7.08
CA SER A 375 3.40 23.48 -7.49
C SER A 375 2.31 23.94 -8.46
N ASN A 376 2.13 25.25 -8.65
CA ASN A 376 1.09 25.85 -9.50
C ASN A 376 -0.34 25.41 -9.13
N GLY A 377 -0.66 25.34 -7.84
CA GLY A 377 -2.00 25.00 -7.33
C GLY A 377 -2.25 23.50 -7.15
N GLY A 378 -1.25 22.65 -7.46
CA GLY A 378 -1.19 21.27 -6.96
C GLY A 378 -0.27 21.17 -5.74
N TRP A 379 0.45 20.07 -5.63
CA TRP A 379 1.51 19.85 -4.64
C TRP A 379 2.73 19.20 -5.29
N TRP A 380 3.86 19.32 -4.61
CA TRP A 380 5.01 18.47 -4.84
C TRP A 380 4.85 17.15 -4.09
N GLU A 381 4.83 16.05 -4.84
CA GLU A 381 4.91 14.73 -4.23
C GLU A 381 6.30 14.49 -3.67
N ILE A 382 6.36 13.88 -2.49
CA ILE A 382 7.62 13.44 -1.90
C ILE A 382 8.08 12.21 -2.66
N THR A 383 9.26 12.30 -3.28
CA THR A 383 9.86 11.22 -4.07
C THR A 383 11.37 11.22 -3.87
N HIS A 384 11.99 10.03 -3.99
CA HIS A 384 13.42 9.80 -3.71
C HIS A 384 14.17 9.32 -4.94
N ASN A 385 13.77 9.81 -6.12
CA ASN A 385 14.13 9.21 -7.40
C ASN A 385 15.11 10.06 -8.22
N THR A 386 15.81 11.03 -7.62
CA THR A 386 16.83 11.79 -8.35
C THR A 386 18.00 10.89 -8.71
N LEU A 387 18.37 10.83 -9.98
CA LEU A 387 19.44 9.97 -10.45
C LEU A 387 20.68 10.77 -10.85
N PHE A 388 21.79 10.52 -10.16
CA PHE A 388 23.09 11.12 -10.49
C PHE A 388 23.61 10.63 -11.85
N ILE A 389 24.06 11.58 -12.69
CA ILE A 389 24.69 11.33 -13.99
C ILE A 389 26.13 11.85 -13.96
N PRO A 390 27.15 10.98 -13.94
CA PRO A 390 28.54 11.43 -13.89
C PRO A 390 28.99 12.10 -15.19
N ALA A 391 29.95 13.01 -15.05
CA ALA A 391 30.69 13.56 -16.18
C ALA A 391 31.35 12.43 -17.00
N ASN A 392 31.29 12.55 -18.31
CA ASN A 392 31.96 11.66 -19.25
C ASN A 392 32.29 12.42 -20.54
N GLU A 393 33.59 12.71 -20.74
CA GLU A 393 34.07 13.42 -21.93
C GLU A 393 33.86 12.64 -23.23
N THR A 394 33.84 11.30 -23.20
CA THR A 394 33.64 10.48 -24.41
C THR A 394 32.23 10.64 -24.99
N PHE A 395 31.28 11.04 -24.14
CA PHE A 395 29.89 11.27 -24.52
C PHE A 395 29.48 12.74 -24.38
N ASP A 396 30.44 13.66 -24.50
CA ASP A 396 30.23 15.11 -24.47
C ASP A 396 29.48 15.63 -23.22
N ARG A 397 29.67 14.98 -22.07
CA ARG A 397 29.19 15.43 -20.75
C ARG A 397 30.35 15.90 -19.88
N PRO A 398 30.80 17.15 -19.98
CA PRO A 398 31.97 17.62 -19.22
C PRO A 398 31.70 17.83 -17.71
N HIS A 399 30.44 17.75 -17.27
CA HIS A 399 30.04 18.07 -15.91
C HIS A 399 29.21 16.95 -15.29
N ASN A 400 29.27 16.87 -13.97
CA ASN A 400 28.35 16.05 -13.18
C ASN A 400 26.96 16.68 -13.24
N GLY A 401 25.98 15.88 -13.64
CA GLY A 401 24.58 16.26 -13.73
C GLY A 401 23.69 15.29 -12.97
N TYR A 402 22.38 15.48 -13.11
CA TYR A 402 21.38 14.58 -12.56
C TYR A 402 20.10 14.61 -13.40
N VAL A 403 19.32 13.54 -13.33
CA VAL A 403 17.97 13.48 -13.88
C VAL A 403 16.98 13.51 -12.73
N ASP A 404 15.93 14.32 -12.90
CA ASP A 404 14.83 14.44 -11.95
C ASP A 404 13.48 14.43 -12.69
N ILE A 405 12.39 14.29 -11.95
CA ILE A 405 11.02 14.43 -12.45
C ILE A 405 10.57 15.88 -12.27
N LEU A 406 10.02 16.47 -13.33
CA LEU A 406 9.33 17.75 -13.29
C LEU A 406 7.93 17.64 -13.87
N PRO A 407 6.96 18.44 -13.41
CA PRO A 407 5.70 18.64 -14.10
C PRO A 407 5.94 19.46 -15.38
N ILE A 408 5.85 18.81 -16.53
CA ILE A 408 5.93 19.45 -17.86
C ILE A 408 4.55 19.38 -18.48
N ASP A 409 3.94 20.54 -18.73
CA ASP A 409 2.54 20.69 -19.16
C ASP A 409 1.53 19.92 -18.28
N GLY A 410 1.80 19.87 -16.98
CA GLY A 410 0.97 19.19 -15.98
C GLY A 410 1.17 17.67 -15.92
N TYR A 411 2.17 17.10 -16.58
CA TYR A 411 2.50 15.66 -16.52
C TYR A 411 3.91 15.45 -15.99
N ASN A 412 4.10 14.45 -15.14
CA ASN A 412 5.41 14.12 -14.59
C ASN A 412 6.34 13.56 -15.68
N HIS A 413 7.44 14.27 -15.97
CA HIS A 413 8.38 13.97 -17.05
C HIS A 413 9.83 14.11 -16.60
N LEU A 414 10.74 13.44 -17.31
CA LEU A 414 12.16 13.47 -17.01
C LEU A 414 12.81 14.76 -17.51
N ALA A 415 13.57 15.39 -16.64
CA ALA A 415 14.39 16.57 -16.91
C ALA A 415 15.84 16.28 -16.56
N TYR A 416 16.76 16.56 -17.50
CA TYR A 416 18.19 16.35 -17.33
C TYR A 416 18.92 17.66 -17.07
N PHE A 417 19.47 17.79 -15.87
CA PHE A 417 20.31 18.91 -15.45
C PHE A 417 21.78 18.55 -15.70
N GLU A 418 22.33 19.03 -16.81
CA GLU A 418 23.70 18.67 -17.26
C GLU A 418 24.80 19.15 -16.32
N ASN A 419 24.50 20.14 -15.48
CA ASN A 419 25.39 20.65 -14.45
C ASN A 419 24.62 20.75 -13.14
N SER A 420 25.10 20.07 -12.12
CA SER A 420 24.45 20.00 -10.80
C SER A 420 24.28 21.35 -10.12
N ASN A 421 25.07 22.36 -10.50
CA ASN A 421 24.99 23.74 -9.98
C ASN A 421 24.13 24.68 -10.86
N SER A 422 23.36 24.13 -11.79
CA SER A 422 22.52 24.89 -12.72
C SER A 422 21.05 24.55 -12.53
N SER A 423 20.20 25.56 -12.67
CA SER A 423 18.74 25.38 -12.77
C SER A 423 18.28 25.02 -14.19
N HIS A 424 19.17 25.14 -15.19
CA HIS A 424 18.84 24.81 -16.57
C HIS A 424 18.83 23.31 -16.80
N TYR A 425 17.76 22.81 -17.42
CA TYR A 425 17.59 21.42 -17.78
C TYR A 425 17.22 21.25 -19.25
N LYS A 426 17.45 20.04 -19.76
CA LYS A 426 16.91 19.52 -21.02
C LYS A 426 15.73 18.62 -20.71
N THR A 427 14.57 18.89 -21.31
CA THR A 427 13.43 17.97 -21.28
C THR A 427 13.81 16.70 -22.02
N LEU A 428 13.67 15.55 -21.35
CA LEU A 428 13.93 14.23 -21.94
C LEU A 428 12.63 13.55 -22.40
N THR A 429 11.51 13.82 -21.72
CA THR A 429 10.20 13.28 -22.08
C THR A 429 9.12 14.35 -22.03
N GLU A 430 8.08 14.18 -22.85
CA GLU A 430 6.92 15.06 -22.86
C GLU A 430 5.68 14.36 -23.42
N GLY A 431 4.50 14.92 -23.15
CA GLY A 431 3.21 14.45 -23.66
C GLY A 431 2.18 14.17 -22.56
N LYS A 432 0.97 13.78 -22.98
CA LYS A 432 -0.18 13.52 -22.08
C LYS A 432 -0.13 12.13 -21.43
N TRP A 433 0.96 11.86 -20.73
CA TRP A 433 1.25 10.63 -20.02
C TRP A 433 2.36 10.92 -19.00
N GLU A 434 2.54 10.07 -17.99
CA GLU A 434 3.47 10.34 -16.89
C GLU A 434 4.56 9.27 -16.81
N VAL A 435 5.76 9.71 -16.43
CA VAL A 435 6.86 8.86 -15.95
C VAL A 435 6.54 8.44 -14.52
N VAL A 436 6.77 7.15 -14.23
CA VAL A 436 6.36 6.50 -12.98
C VAL A 436 7.61 6.31 -12.14
N ASN A 437 7.62 6.86 -10.92
CA ASN A 437 8.73 6.77 -9.96
C ASN A 437 10.09 7.26 -10.53
N GLY A 438 10.07 8.10 -11.56
CA GLY A 438 11.24 8.80 -12.08
C GLY A 438 12.20 7.97 -12.93
N PRO A 439 13.46 8.42 -13.06
CA PRO A 439 14.47 7.66 -13.78
C PRO A 439 14.77 6.36 -13.02
N LEU A 440 14.71 5.23 -13.72
CA LEU A 440 14.86 3.91 -13.11
C LEU A 440 16.33 3.47 -12.99
N ALA A 441 17.12 3.69 -14.05
CA ALA A 441 18.53 3.34 -14.06
C ALA A 441 19.28 4.08 -15.16
N PHE A 442 20.57 4.33 -14.94
CA PHE A 442 21.47 4.89 -15.95
C PHE A 442 22.57 3.88 -16.25
N ASP A 443 22.68 3.50 -17.52
CA ASP A 443 23.76 2.71 -18.07
C ASP A 443 24.84 3.66 -18.59
N SER A 444 25.93 3.78 -17.82
CA SER A 444 27.07 4.65 -18.10
C SER A 444 27.85 4.22 -19.35
N MET A 445 27.78 2.95 -19.73
CA MET A 445 28.53 2.39 -20.86
C MET A 445 27.84 2.64 -22.20
N GLU A 446 26.52 2.48 -22.23
CA GLU A 446 25.71 2.68 -23.44
C GLU A 446 25.05 4.05 -23.50
N ASN A 447 25.18 4.84 -22.42
CA ASN A 447 24.58 6.15 -22.24
C ASN A 447 23.04 6.16 -22.26
N ARG A 448 22.44 5.09 -21.72
CA ARG A 448 20.99 4.87 -21.74
C ARG A 448 20.39 5.15 -20.37
N LEU A 449 19.35 5.97 -20.37
CA LEU A 449 18.51 6.22 -19.21
C LEU A 449 17.23 5.39 -19.33
N TYR A 450 17.06 4.40 -18.47
CA TYR A 450 15.86 3.57 -18.39
C TYR A 450 14.82 4.22 -17.48
N PHE A 451 13.54 4.07 -17.82
CA PHE A 451 12.42 4.55 -17.02
C PHE A 451 11.14 3.76 -17.30
N ILE A 452 10.17 3.84 -16.38
CA ILE A 452 8.84 3.29 -16.56
C ILE A 452 7.87 4.44 -16.82
N SER A 453 6.91 4.25 -17.73
CA SER A 453 5.89 5.28 -17.98
C SER A 453 4.53 4.71 -18.31
N THR A 454 3.53 5.59 -18.28
CA THR A 454 2.15 5.36 -18.71
C THR A 454 1.93 5.78 -20.17
N ARG A 455 2.99 5.92 -20.98
CA ARG A 455 2.93 6.43 -22.36
C ARG A 455 1.94 5.68 -23.25
N LYS A 456 1.79 4.37 -23.04
CA LYS A 456 0.79 3.56 -23.73
C LYS A 456 -0.63 3.78 -23.19
N SER A 457 -0.79 3.76 -21.87
CA SER A 457 -2.06 3.94 -21.15
C SER A 457 -1.81 4.26 -19.69
N SER A 458 -2.66 5.09 -19.08
CA SER A 458 -2.63 5.43 -17.64
C SER A 458 -2.77 4.21 -16.72
N THR A 459 -3.38 3.13 -17.22
CA THR A 459 -3.62 1.87 -16.50
C THR A 459 -2.51 0.82 -16.70
N GLU A 460 -1.45 1.17 -17.43
CA GLU A 460 -0.37 0.27 -17.85
C GLU A 460 1.00 0.81 -17.46
N ARG A 461 2.01 -0.06 -17.43
CA ARG A 461 3.40 0.29 -17.11
C ARG A 461 4.33 -0.41 -18.09
N HIS A 462 5.06 0.37 -18.87
CA HIS A 462 6.03 -0.16 -19.82
C HIS A 462 7.40 0.44 -19.56
N VAL A 463 8.43 -0.35 -19.83
CA VAL A 463 9.82 0.08 -19.70
C VAL A 463 10.26 0.69 -21.02
N TYR A 464 10.92 1.84 -20.92
CA TYR A 464 11.50 2.58 -22.03
C TYR A 464 12.93 2.95 -21.69
N TYR A 465 13.68 3.39 -22.70
CA TYR A 465 14.92 4.11 -22.47
C TYR A 465 15.07 5.31 -23.41
N ILE A 466 15.91 6.26 -22.99
CA ILE A 466 16.41 7.37 -23.79
C ILE A 466 17.93 7.29 -23.85
N ASP A 467 18.50 7.49 -25.03
CA ASP A 467 19.94 7.70 -25.17
C ASP A 467 20.24 9.18 -24.95
N LEU A 468 21.05 9.53 -23.94
CA LEU A 468 21.35 10.94 -23.65
C LEU A 468 22.19 11.62 -24.75
N ARG A 469 22.72 10.89 -25.74
CA ARG A 469 23.32 11.46 -26.97
C ARG A 469 22.25 12.02 -27.92
N SER A 470 21.06 11.43 -27.88
CA SER A 470 19.92 11.73 -28.75
C SER A 470 18.63 11.80 -27.91
N PRO A 471 18.51 12.79 -27.00
CA PRO A 471 17.52 12.79 -25.92
C PRO A 471 16.06 12.88 -26.38
N ASN A 472 15.80 13.09 -27.67
CA ASN A 472 14.45 13.28 -28.22
C ASN A 472 13.79 11.97 -28.69
N GLU A 473 14.49 10.83 -28.62
CA GLU A 473 13.96 9.54 -29.06
C GLU A 473 13.70 8.61 -27.87
N ILE A 474 12.43 8.28 -27.64
CA ILE A 474 12.00 7.30 -26.64
C ILE A 474 11.95 5.92 -27.29
N ILE A 475 12.75 4.99 -26.80
CA ILE A 475 12.82 3.63 -27.30
C ILE A 475 12.09 2.67 -26.35
N GLU A 476 11.28 1.80 -26.92
CA GLU A 476 10.59 0.74 -26.19
C GLU A 476 11.57 -0.35 -25.74
N VAL A 477 11.49 -0.75 -24.48
CA VAL A 477 12.21 -1.93 -23.95
C VAL A 477 11.25 -3.12 -23.88
N THR A 478 10.04 -2.89 -23.41
CA THR A 478 8.96 -3.87 -23.35
C THR A 478 8.03 -3.79 -24.55
N ASP A 479 7.35 -4.90 -24.86
CA ASP A 479 6.34 -4.94 -25.93
C ASP A 479 5.11 -4.09 -25.55
N THR A 480 4.85 -3.05 -26.33
CA THR A 480 3.72 -2.12 -26.17
C THR A 480 2.55 -2.44 -27.08
N SER A 481 2.65 -3.47 -27.93
CA SER A 481 1.53 -3.91 -28.79
C SER A 481 0.43 -4.64 -28.01
N GLU A 482 0.75 -5.14 -26.82
CA GLU A 482 -0.13 -5.89 -25.92
C GLU A 482 -0.21 -5.21 -24.55
N ASP A 483 -1.31 -5.43 -23.82
CA ASP A 483 -1.50 -4.87 -22.49
C ASP A 483 -0.47 -5.38 -21.48
N GLY A 484 0.12 -4.46 -20.73
CA GLY A 484 1.20 -4.82 -19.82
C GLY A 484 1.43 -3.89 -18.63
N VAL A 485 1.75 -4.52 -17.51
CA VAL A 485 2.37 -3.88 -16.36
C VAL A 485 3.72 -4.57 -16.16
N TYR A 486 4.79 -3.85 -16.46
CA TYR A 486 6.16 -4.32 -16.35
C TYR A 486 6.91 -3.57 -15.26
N ASP A 487 7.90 -4.25 -14.72
CA ASP A 487 8.90 -3.74 -13.79
C ASP A 487 10.25 -4.36 -14.13
N VAL A 488 11.36 -3.72 -13.75
CA VAL A 488 12.69 -4.26 -13.99
C VAL A 488 13.67 -3.84 -12.90
N SER A 489 14.44 -4.80 -12.37
CA SER A 489 15.61 -4.52 -11.54
C SER A 489 16.89 -4.84 -12.32
N PHE A 490 17.88 -3.96 -12.23
CA PHE A 490 19.12 -4.06 -13.01
C PHE A 490 20.30 -4.55 -12.17
N SER A 491 21.20 -5.29 -12.81
CA SER A 491 22.55 -5.53 -12.28
C SER A 491 23.34 -4.23 -12.16
N SER A 492 24.46 -4.24 -11.43
CA SER A 492 25.26 -3.03 -11.18
C SER A 492 25.77 -2.36 -12.45
N GLY A 493 26.12 -3.09 -13.50
CA GLY A 493 26.51 -2.52 -14.79
C GLY A 493 25.33 -2.21 -15.73
N ARG A 494 24.08 -2.46 -15.29
CA ARG A 494 22.84 -2.28 -16.06
C ARG A 494 22.76 -3.10 -17.35
N ARG A 495 23.70 -4.02 -17.55
CA ARG A 495 23.71 -4.95 -18.69
C ARG A 495 22.58 -5.97 -18.57
N PHE A 496 22.40 -6.54 -17.38
CA PHE A 496 21.35 -7.51 -17.13
C PHE A 496 20.22 -6.89 -16.33
N GLY A 497 19.01 -7.41 -16.51
CA GLY A 497 17.94 -7.12 -15.58
C GLY A 497 16.91 -8.24 -15.48
N LEU A 498 16.28 -8.28 -14.32
CA LEU A 498 15.13 -9.12 -14.03
C LEU A 498 13.87 -8.39 -14.49
N LEU A 499 13.41 -8.70 -15.70
CA LEU A 499 12.16 -8.16 -16.21
C LEU A 499 10.99 -8.95 -15.60
N THR A 500 10.10 -8.24 -14.93
CA THR A 500 8.92 -8.79 -14.26
C THR A 500 7.65 -8.30 -14.96
N TYR A 501 6.87 -9.21 -15.54
CA TYR A 501 5.53 -8.93 -16.05
C TYR A 501 4.51 -9.24 -14.96
N LYS A 502 3.76 -8.22 -14.52
CA LYS A 502 2.79 -8.28 -13.41
C LYS A 502 1.35 -8.48 -13.88
N GLY A 503 1.05 -8.38 -15.17
CA GLY A 503 -0.30 -8.59 -15.70
C GLY A 503 -0.63 -7.78 -16.96
N PRO A 504 -1.88 -7.90 -17.46
CA PRO A 504 -3.04 -8.53 -16.80
C PRO A 504 -3.13 -10.05 -17.00
N LYS A 505 -2.31 -10.63 -17.90
CA LYS A 505 -2.21 -12.09 -18.08
C LYS A 505 -1.40 -12.72 -16.94
N VAL A 506 -1.27 -14.05 -16.92
CA VAL A 506 -0.47 -14.77 -15.91
C VAL A 506 0.95 -14.17 -15.81
N PRO A 507 1.39 -13.73 -14.62
CA PRO A 507 2.70 -13.13 -14.40
C PRO A 507 3.87 -14.05 -14.72
N TYR A 508 5.00 -13.46 -15.12
CA TYR A 508 6.25 -14.19 -15.34
C TYR A 508 7.46 -13.27 -15.08
N GLN A 509 8.61 -13.88 -14.86
CA GLN A 509 9.89 -13.21 -14.68
C GLN A 509 10.98 -13.85 -15.52
N LYS A 510 11.86 -13.02 -16.08
CA LYS A 510 12.97 -13.49 -16.91
C LYS A 510 14.19 -12.58 -16.81
N ILE A 511 15.35 -13.17 -17.06
CA ILE A 511 16.61 -12.45 -17.17
C ILE A 511 16.81 -11.99 -18.62
N VAL A 512 17.12 -10.71 -18.79
CA VAL A 512 17.37 -10.09 -20.09
C VAL A 512 18.78 -9.50 -20.10
N ASP A 513 19.56 -9.77 -21.17
CA ASP A 513 20.80 -9.07 -21.50
C ASP A 513 20.47 -7.90 -22.44
N PHE A 514 20.49 -6.67 -21.92
CA PHE A 514 20.16 -5.43 -22.63
C PHE A 514 21.29 -4.92 -23.52
N HIS A 515 22.49 -5.48 -23.42
CA HIS A 515 23.64 -5.13 -24.29
C HIS A 515 23.72 -6.04 -25.52
N SER A 516 23.00 -7.15 -25.53
CA SER A 516 22.98 -8.06 -26.68
C SER A 516 22.41 -7.39 -27.94
N ARG A 517 23.25 -7.28 -28.97
CA ARG A 517 22.87 -6.76 -30.31
C ARG A 517 21.96 -7.70 -31.11
N LYS A 518 21.77 -8.93 -30.65
CA LYS A 518 20.84 -9.90 -31.26
C LYS A 518 19.50 -9.77 -30.55
N ALA A 519 18.61 -8.92 -31.07
CA ALA A 519 17.20 -8.93 -30.67
C ALA A 519 16.63 -10.33 -30.98
N GLU A 520 15.99 -10.95 -29.99
CA GLU A 520 15.31 -12.22 -30.21
C GLU A 520 14.00 -11.94 -30.95
N LYS A 521 13.90 -12.38 -32.21
CA LYS A 521 12.74 -12.12 -33.10
C LYS A 521 11.38 -12.63 -32.58
N CYS A 522 11.33 -13.28 -31.41
CA CYS A 522 10.13 -13.91 -30.86
C CYS A 522 9.99 -13.81 -29.33
N ALA A 523 10.76 -12.97 -28.62
CA ALA A 523 10.70 -12.93 -27.16
C ALA A 523 9.43 -12.21 -26.67
N LYS A 524 8.48 -12.96 -26.10
CA LYS A 524 7.28 -12.40 -25.47
C LYS A 524 7.66 -11.35 -24.42
N GLY A 525 7.19 -10.12 -24.59
CA GLY A 525 7.23 -9.05 -23.58
C GLY A 525 8.42 -8.10 -23.58
N ASN A 526 9.50 -8.36 -24.34
CA ASN A 526 10.58 -7.39 -24.54
C ASN A 526 10.94 -7.26 -26.03
N VAL A 527 11.17 -6.03 -26.47
CA VAL A 527 11.59 -5.72 -27.85
C VAL A 527 13.08 -5.35 -27.93
N LEU A 528 13.68 -4.96 -26.80
CA LEU A 528 15.12 -4.74 -26.64
C LEU A 528 15.78 -5.84 -25.80
N GLY A 529 16.99 -6.23 -26.17
CA GLY A 529 17.80 -7.20 -25.43
C GLY A 529 17.45 -8.66 -25.76
N LYS A 530 18.29 -9.56 -25.26
CA LYS A 530 18.11 -11.01 -25.43
C LYS A 530 17.63 -11.63 -24.12
N SER A 531 16.50 -12.36 -24.16
CA SER A 531 16.09 -13.17 -23.00
C SER A 531 17.07 -14.32 -22.82
N LEU A 532 17.67 -14.45 -21.63
CA LEU A 532 18.58 -15.55 -21.32
C LEU A 532 17.80 -16.79 -20.90
N TYR A 533 16.93 -16.64 -19.89
CA TYR A 533 16.04 -17.69 -19.39
C TYR A 533 14.91 -17.07 -18.56
N TYR A 534 13.84 -17.85 -18.34
CA TYR A 534 12.78 -17.50 -17.39
C TYR A 534 13.20 -17.92 -15.99
N LEU A 535 13.10 -16.99 -15.04
CA LEU A 535 13.25 -17.28 -13.62
C LEU A 535 11.94 -17.86 -13.06
N GLU A 536 10.80 -17.38 -13.56
CA GLU A 536 9.47 -17.88 -13.20
C GLU A 536 8.50 -17.72 -14.38
N LYS A 537 7.70 -18.76 -14.62
CA LYS A 537 6.67 -18.77 -15.69
C LYS A 537 5.25 -18.92 -15.14
N ASN A 538 5.11 -19.28 -13.87
CA ASN A 538 3.86 -19.57 -13.20
C ASN A 538 3.05 -20.67 -13.94
N GLU A 539 3.72 -21.75 -14.37
CA GLU A 539 3.07 -22.87 -15.09
C GLU A 539 2.04 -23.61 -14.22
N VAL A 540 2.29 -23.71 -12.91
CA VAL A 540 1.33 -24.29 -11.96
C VAL A 540 0.07 -23.45 -11.88
N LEU A 541 0.22 -22.13 -11.72
CA LEU A 541 -0.91 -21.20 -11.71
C LEU A 541 -1.69 -21.25 -13.03
N THR A 542 -0.99 -21.35 -14.16
CA THR A 542 -1.63 -21.47 -15.48
C THR A 542 -2.55 -22.69 -15.53
N LYS A 543 -2.10 -23.86 -15.06
CA LYS A 543 -2.91 -25.08 -14.99
C LYS A 543 -4.08 -24.94 -14.02
N ILE A 544 -3.86 -24.35 -12.85
CA ILE A 544 -4.93 -24.09 -11.88
C ILE A 544 -6.03 -23.24 -12.52
N LEU A 545 -5.69 -22.20 -13.27
CA LEU A 545 -6.67 -21.32 -13.91
C LEU A 545 -7.50 -22.02 -15.01
N GLU A 546 -7.11 -23.20 -15.50
CA GLU A 546 -7.91 -23.98 -16.45
C GLU A 546 -9.15 -24.59 -15.77
N ASP A 547 -9.02 -24.97 -14.49
CA ASP A 547 -10.07 -25.64 -13.69
C ASP A 547 -11.10 -24.66 -13.09
N TYR A 548 -10.73 -23.39 -12.95
CA TYR A 548 -11.57 -22.37 -12.31
C TYR A 548 -12.21 -21.41 -13.33
N ALA A 549 -13.47 -21.06 -13.09
CA ALA A 549 -14.15 -19.96 -13.74
C ALA A 549 -13.90 -18.66 -12.96
N VAL A 550 -12.67 -18.15 -13.03
CA VAL A 550 -12.32 -16.86 -12.43
C VAL A 550 -13.03 -15.73 -13.19
N PRO A 551 -13.91 -14.95 -12.53
CA PRO A 551 -14.51 -13.76 -13.14
C PRO A 551 -13.44 -12.79 -13.65
N ARG A 552 -13.58 -12.30 -14.87
CA ARG A 552 -12.55 -11.47 -15.53
C ARG A 552 -12.82 -9.99 -15.34
N LYS A 553 -11.75 -9.22 -15.12
CA LYS A 553 -11.77 -7.76 -15.15
C LYS A 553 -11.91 -7.26 -16.59
N SER A 554 -12.90 -6.42 -16.83
CA SER A 554 -13.06 -5.65 -18.07
C SER A 554 -12.71 -4.19 -17.80
N PHE A 555 -11.60 -3.73 -18.38
CA PHE A 555 -11.10 -2.37 -18.18
C PHE A 555 -11.69 -1.42 -19.22
N ARG A 556 -12.15 -0.24 -18.79
CA ARG A 556 -12.66 0.81 -19.67
C ARG A 556 -12.55 2.20 -19.05
N GLU A 557 -12.67 3.21 -19.90
CA GLU A 557 -12.89 4.59 -19.45
C GLU A 557 -14.40 4.85 -19.37
N LEU A 558 -14.88 5.35 -18.23
CA LEU A 558 -16.27 5.78 -18.06
C LEU A 558 -16.37 7.28 -18.29
N ASN A 559 -17.43 7.70 -18.99
CA ASN A 559 -17.82 9.10 -19.05
C ASN A 559 -18.89 9.37 -17.97
N LEU A 560 -18.51 10.09 -16.92
CA LEU A 560 -19.39 10.43 -15.79
C LEU A 560 -20.26 11.67 -16.05
N GLY A 561 -20.28 12.17 -17.29
CA GLY A 561 -20.99 13.38 -17.69
C GLY A 561 -20.04 14.54 -17.93
N LYS A 562 -20.54 15.76 -17.69
CA LYS A 562 -19.80 17.00 -17.90
C LYS A 562 -19.42 17.66 -16.58
N ASP A 563 -18.24 18.26 -16.51
CA ASP A 563 -17.84 19.12 -15.41
C ASP A 563 -18.50 20.51 -15.50
N GLU A 564 -18.20 21.37 -14.54
CA GLU A 564 -18.70 22.74 -14.44
C GLU A 564 -18.29 23.64 -15.62
N PHE A 565 -17.32 23.21 -16.42
CA PHE A 565 -16.85 23.90 -17.63
C PHE A 565 -17.34 23.23 -18.93
N GLY A 566 -18.19 22.20 -18.84
CA GLY A 566 -18.75 21.50 -19.99
C GLY A 566 -17.82 20.45 -20.62
N LYS A 567 -16.70 20.09 -19.96
CA LYS A 567 -15.76 19.06 -20.43
C LYS A 567 -16.16 17.68 -19.92
N ASP A 568 -15.92 16.63 -20.72
CA ASP A 568 -16.21 15.25 -20.30
C ASP A 568 -15.35 14.84 -19.09
N ILE A 569 -16.00 14.21 -18.11
CA ILE A 569 -15.34 13.61 -16.95
C ILE A 569 -15.04 12.15 -17.29
N LEU A 570 -13.83 11.92 -17.78
CA LEU A 570 -13.36 10.61 -18.23
C LEU A 570 -12.50 9.94 -17.16
N VAL A 571 -12.99 8.86 -16.55
CA VAL A 571 -12.36 8.17 -15.42
C VAL A 571 -11.99 6.74 -15.78
N ASN A 572 -10.88 6.25 -15.24
CA ASN A 572 -10.51 4.86 -15.44
C ASN A 572 -11.41 3.96 -14.57
N SER A 573 -11.81 2.82 -15.11
CA SER A 573 -12.60 1.83 -14.36
C SER A 573 -12.27 0.41 -14.77
N TYR A 574 -12.61 -0.54 -13.91
CA TYR A 574 -12.87 -1.90 -14.36
C TYR A 574 -14.14 -2.44 -13.71
N GLU A 575 -14.75 -3.40 -14.40
CA GLU A 575 -15.84 -4.18 -13.85
C GLU A 575 -15.52 -5.68 -13.88
N ILE A 576 -16.13 -6.40 -12.95
CA ILE A 576 -16.13 -7.85 -12.90
C ILE A 576 -17.57 -8.30 -12.88
N LEU A 577 -17.99 -8.99 -13.93
CA LEU A 577 -19.32 -9.59 -14.01
C LEU A 577 -19.35 -10.89 -13.21
N PRO A 578 -20.48 -11.22 -12.55
CA PRO A 578 -20.61 -12.48 -11.85
C PRO A 578 -20.52 -13.66 -12.82
N ASN A 579 -20.20 -14.83 -12.29
CA ASN A 579 -20.26 -16.06 -13.08
C ASN A 579 -21.67 -16.27 -13.64
N ASP A 580 -21.75 -16.85 -14.85
CA ASP A 580 -23.03 -17.15 -15.51
C ASP A 580 -23.92 -15.91 -15.74
N PHE A 581 -23.31 -14.72 -15.90
CA PHE A 581 -24.02 -13.45 -16.14
C PHE A 581 -24.90 -13.48 -17.40
N ASP A 582 -26.10 -12.93 -17.26
CA ASP A 582 -27.14 -12.82 -18.28
C ASP A 582 -27.72 -11.40 -18.29
N GLU A 583 -27.38 -10.63 -19.32
CA GLU A 583 -27.83 -9.24 -19.49
C GLU A 583 -29.33 -9.08 -19.78
N THR A 584 -30.05 -10.17 -20.08
CA THR A 584 -31.48 -10.13 -20.42
C THR A 584 -32.39 -10.08 -19.19
N LEU A 585 -31.86 -10.38 -18.01
CA LEU A 585 -32.59 -10.26 -16.75
C LEU A 585 -32.88 -8.77 -16.45
N SER A 586 -34.03 -8.50 -15.82
CA SER A 586 -34.42 -7.14 -15.39
C SER A 586 -34.29 -7.00 -13.89
N ASP A 587 -33.73 -5.89 -13.41
CA ASP A 587 -33.59 -5.53 -11.99
C ASP A 587 -33.05 -6.70 -11.14
N HIS A 588 -31.99 -7.35 -11.61
CA HIS A 588 -31.54 -8.63 -11.06
C HIS A 588 -30.25 -8.52 -10.24
N TYR A 589 -29.22 -7.94 -10.84
CA TYR A 589 -27.88 -7.97 -10.26
C TYR A 589 -27.68 -6.82 -9.26
N PRO A 590 -27.20 -7.11 -8.04
CA PRO A 590 -26.66 -6.09 -7.18
C PRO A 590 -25.33 -5.55 -7.72
N VAL A 591 -24.95 -4.35 -7.28
CA VAL A 591 -23.66 -3.73 -7.63
C VAL A 591 -22.85 -3.48 -6.36
N PHE A 592 -21.61 -3.98 -6.36
CA PHE A 592 -20.65 -3.83 -5.29
C PHE A 592 -19.51 -2.93 -5.74
N PHE A 593 -19.52 -1.68 -5.31
CA PHE A 593 -18.42 -0.77 -5.56
C PHE A 593 -17.29 -0.98 -4.54
N PHE A 594 -16.06 -1.02 -5.03
CA PHE A 594 -14.87 -0.89 -4.21
C PHE A 594 -14.13 0.40 -4.57
N ALA A 595 -13.92 1.26 -3.58
CA ALA A 595 -13.26 2.54 -3.75
C ALA A 595 -12.14 2.75 -2.74
N TYR A 596 -11.06 3.37 -3.21
CA TYR A 596 -10.03 3.96 -2.36
C TYR A 596 -10.05 5.48 -2.55
N GLY A 597 -9.64 5.98 -3.73
CA GLY A 597 -9.83 7.38 -4.13
C GLY A 597 -8.94 8.40 -3.41
N GLY A 598 -7.95 7.98 -2.63
CA GLY A 598 -6.96 8.88 -2.05
C GLY A 598 -6.20 9.67 -3.12
N PRO A 599 -5.79 10.92 -2.85
CA PRO A 599 -4.96 11.71 -3.75
C PRO A 599 -3.76 10.93 -4.29
N ASN A 600 -3.53 11.03 -5.60
CA ASN A 600 -2.44 10.36 -6.33
C ASN A 600 -2.46 8.81 -6.32
N SER A 601 -3.41 8.16 -5.62
CA SER A 601 -3.57 6.71 -5.63
C SER A 601 -4.03 6.17 -6.99
N GLN A 602 -4.02 4.84 -7.16
CA GLN A 602 -4.57 4.19 -8.35
C GLN A 602 -5.03 2.76 -8.03
N GLN A 603 -6.26 2.40 -8.38
CA GLN A 603 -6.81 1.04 -8.24
C GLN A 603 -7.01 0.35 -9.59
N VAL A 604 -7.20 1.11 -10.67
CA VAL A 604 -7.45 0.62 -12.03
C VAL A 604 -6.10 0.47 -12.74
N VAL A 605 -5.39 -0.60 -12.38
CA VAL A 605 -4.13 -1.00 -13.02
C VAL A 605 -4.30 -2.39 -13.60
N LYS A 606 -3.78 -2.63 -14.81
CA LYS A 606 -3.87 -3.92 -15.51
C LYS A 606 -2.92 -4.98 -14.93
N THR A 607 -2.88 -5.14 -13.61
CA THR A 607 -2.15 -6.23 -12.93
C THR A 607 -3.01 -7.48 -12.82
N PHE A 608 -2.36 -8.64 -12.77
CA PHE A 608 -3.01 -9.91 -12.46
C PHE A 608 -3.26 -10.00 -10.95
N SER A 609 -4.51 -10.22 -10.56
CA SER A 609 -4.87 -10.54 -9.19
C SER A 609 -6.15 -11.36 -9.18
N VAL A 610 -6.27 -12.30 -8.24
CA VAL A 610 -7.53 -12.96 -7.90
C VAL A 610 -7.67 -12.89 -6.39
N GLY A 611 -8.60 -12.06 -5.92
CA GLY A 611 -8.74 -11.72 -4.52
C GLY A 611 -10.19 -11.44 -4.13
N PHE A 612 -10.39 -10.50 -3.21
CA PHE A 612 -11.71 -10.20 -2.66
C PHE A 612 -12.73 -9.77 -3.73
N ASN A 613 -12.33 -8.98 -4.73
CA ASN A 613 -13.25 -8.51 -5.77
C ASN A 613 -13.79 -9.65 -6.65
N GLU A 614 -12.95 -10.63 -7.02
CA GLU A 614 -13.38 -11.81 -7.74
C GLU A 614 -14.26 -12.74 -6.87
N VAL A 615 -13.95 -12.85 -5.56
CA VAL A 615 -14.79 -13.57 -4.59
C VAL A 615 -16.15 -12.89 -4.44
N ALA A 616 -16.19 -11.57 -4.31
CA ALA A 616 -17.43 -10.81 -4.19
C ALA A 616 -18.30 -10.97 -5.44
N ALA A 617 -17.72 -10.84 -6.65
CA ALA A 617 -18.45 -11.07 -7.89
C ALA A 617 -19.03 -12.49 -7.96
N SER A 618 -18.25 -13.50 -7.58
CA SER A 618 -18.67 -14.90 -7.63
C SER A 618 -19.71 -15.28 -6.57
N GLN A 619 -19.45 -14.95 -5.30
CA GLN A 619 -20.24 -15.42 -4.16
C GLN A 619 -21.46 -14.54 -3.85
N LEU A 620 -21.39 -13.23 -4.11
CA LEU A 620 -22.55 -12.33 -4.00
C LEU A 620 -23.41 -12.35 -5.27
N LYS A 621 -22.93 -12.96 -6.35
CA LYS A 621 -23.52 -12.86 -7.70
C LYS A 621 -23.76 -11.39 -8.09
N ALA A 622 -22.78 -10.54 -7.77
CA ALA A 622 -22.85 -9.10 -7.94
C ALA A 622 -21.95 -8.64 -9.08
N ILE A 623 -22.30 -7.52 -9.71
CA ILE A 623 -21.37 -6.77 -10.55
C ILE A 623 -20.44 -6.01 -9.63
N VAL A 624 -19.14 -6.27 -9.71
CA VAL A 624 -18.14 -5.51 -8.95
C VAL A 624 -17.58 -4.40 -9.82
N VAL A 625 -17.52 -3.18 -9.27
CA VAL A 625 -17.10 -1.97 -9.99
C VAL A 625 -16.01 -1.25 -9.21
N VAL A 626 -14.94 -0.85 -9.90
CA VAL A 626 -13.88 -0.02 -9.35
C VAL A 626 -13.66 1.17 -10.27
N VAL A 627 -13.59 2.37 -9.68
CA VAL A 627 -13.48 3.65 -10.41
C VAL A 627 -12.38 4.50 -9.79
N ASP A 628 -11.40 4.87 -10.61
CA ASP A 628 -10.39 5.88 -10.30
C ASP A 628 -10.90 7.24 -10.78
N GLY A 629 -11.60 7.95 -9.89
CA GLY A 629 -12.16 9.29 -10.12
C GLY A 629 -11.12 10.40 -10.04
N ARG A 630 -11.56 11.66 -10.22
CA ARG A 630 -10.69 12.84 -10.06
C ARG A 630 -10.05 12.85 -8.67
N GLY A 631 -8.77 13.23 -8.60
CA GLY A 631 -7.92 13.04 -7.41
C GLY A 631 -6.87 11.93 -7.58
N THR A 632 -7.16 10.87 -8.35
CA THR A 632 -6.21 9.77 -8.55
C THR A 632 -5.07 10.13 -9.51
N GLY A 633 -3.98 9.36 -9.47
CA GLY A 633 -2.77 9.60 -10.25
C GLY A 633 -2.85 9.24 -11.74
N PHE A 634 -1.77 9.56 -12.48
CA PHE A 634 -1.49 9.13 -13.86
C PHE A 634 -2.46 9.63 -14.95
N LYS A 635 -3.22 10.70 -14.69
CA LYS A 635 -4.04 11.42 -15.69
C LYS A 635 -3.71 12.92 -15.76
N GLY A 636 -2.53 13.30 -15.28
CA GLY A 636 -2.07 14.69 -15.25
C GLY A 636 -2.55 15.46 -14.02
N GLN A 637 -1.88 16.57 -13.76
CA GLN A 637 -2.03 17.43 -12.61
C GLN A 637 -3.45 18.01 -12.49
N ASP A 638 -4.06 18.44 -13.59
CA ASP A 638 -5.43 18.97 -13.60
C ASP A 638 -6.45 17.95 -13.13
N PHE A 639 -6.23 16.66 -13.40
CA PHE A 639 -7.13 15.60 -12.95
C PHE A 639 -6.89 15.25 -11.47
N ARG A 640 -5.61 15.20 -11.08
CA ARG A 640 -5.17 14.85 -9.73
C ARG A 640 -5.43 15.95 -8.70
N SER A 641 -5.21 17.22 -9.04
CA SER A 641 -5.14 18.32 -8.08
C SER A 641 -6.48 18.98 -7.76
N LEU A 642 -7.56 18.60 -8.46
CA LEU A 642 -8.90 19.17 -8.24
C LEU A 642 -9.42 18.98 -6.80
N VAL A 643 -8.92 17.95 -6.12
CA VAL A 643 -9.31 17.61 -4.75
C VAL A 643 -8.58 18.44 -3.69
N ARG A 644 -7.56 19.24 -4.08
CA ARG A 644 -6.82 20.12 -3.15
C ARG A 644 -7.81 21.01 -2.41
N ASP A 645 -7.62 21.12 -1.10
CA ASP A 645 -8.43 21.88 -0.14
C ASP A 645 -9.86 21.40 0.09
N ARG A 646 -10.30 20.36 -0.63
CA ARG A 646 -11.70 19.90 -0.66
C ARG A 646 -11.79 18.38 -0.79
N LEU A 647 -10.93 17.66 -0.07
CA LEU A 647 -10.92 16.19 -0.07
C LEU A 647 -12.33 15.63 0.18
N GLY A 648 -12.73 14.61 -0.57
CA GLY A 648 -14.06 13.99 -0.52
C GLY A 648 -15.17 14.77 -1.23
N ASP A 649 -14.89 15.90 -1.89
CA ASP A 649 -15.88 16.59 -2.73
C ASP A 649 -16.01 15.89 -4.09
N TYR A 650 -14.99 16.01 -4.94
CA TYR A 650 -15.04 15.52 -6.33
C TYR A 650 -15.03 13.99 -6.38
N GLU A 651 -14.27 13.35 -5.49
CA GLU A 651 -14.17 11.90 -5.42
C GLU A 651 -15.54 11.27 -5.15
N ALA A 652 -16.30 11.82 -4.20
CA ALA A 652 -17.65 11.37 -3.88
C ALA A 652 -18.63 11.61 -5.04
N ARG A 653 -18.55 12.76 -5.73
CA ARG A 653 -19.38 13.04 -6.91
C ARG A 653 -19.12 12.02 -8.01
N ASP A 654 -17.86 11.66 -8.23
CA ASP A 654 -17.49 10.72 -9.28
C ASP A 654 -17.99 9.30 -8.98
N GLN A 655 -17.93 8.85 -7.71
CA GLN A 655 -18.55 7.59 -7.29
C GLN A 655 -20.08 7.60 -7.46
N ILE A 656 -20.75 8.70 -7.09
CA ILE A 656 -22.21 8.85 -7.26
C ILE A 656 -22.61 8.81 -8.72
N SER A 657 -21.89 9.54 -9.59
CA SER A 657 -22.14 9.52 -11.03
C SER A 657 -21.95 8.13 -11.62
N ALA A 658 -20.92 7.40 -11.19
CA ALA A 658 -20.71 6.01 -11.60
C ALA A 658 -21.88 5.11 -11.14
N ALA A 659 -22.31 5.21 -9.87
CA ALA A 659 -23.45 4.47 -9.37
C ALA A 659 -24.76 4.79 -10.11
N SER A 660 -24.96 6.05 -10.50
CA SER A 660 -26.10 6.47 -11.34
C SER A 660 -26.09 5.80 -12.72
N LEU A 661 -24.92 5.74 -13.38
CA LEU A 661 -24.76 5.04 -14.66
C LEU A 661 -25.09 3.55 -14.52
N TYR A 662 -24.53 2.87 -13.53
CA TYR A 662 -24.79 1.44 -13.32
C TYR A 662 -26.24 1.18 -12.91
N GLY A 663 -26.84 2.03 -12.07
CA GLY A 663 -28.24 1.92 -11.68
C GLY A 663 -29.24 2.18 -12.81
N SER A 664 -28.79 2.69 -13.96
CA SER A 664 -29.62 2.87 -15.16
C SER A 664 -29.62 1.66 -16.10
N LEU A 665 -28.74 0.67 -15.85
CA LEU A 665 -28.66 -0.55 -16.64
C LEU A 665 -29.85 -1.46 -16.31
N THR A 666 -30.51 -2.01 -17.33
CA THR A 666 -31.76 -2.78 -17.17
C THR A 666 -31.63 -4.01 -16.28
N PHE A 667 -30.44 -4.62 -16.26
CA PHE A 667 -30.17 -5.83 -15.48
C PHE A 667 -29.73 -5.54 -14.04
N VAL A 668 -29.46 -4.29 -13.68
CA VAL A 668 -29.06 -3.89 -12.32
C VAL A 668 -30.29 -3.61 -11.48
N ASP A 669 -30.33 -4.11 -10.25
CA ASP A 669 -31.30 -3.67 -9.24
C ASP A 669 -30.80 -2.39 -8.56
N PRO A 670 -31.41 -1.20 -8.83
CA PRO A 670 -30.96 0.06 -8.25
C PRO A 670 -31.18 0.16 -6.73
N GLN A 671 -31.92 -0.78 -6.12
CA GLN A 671 -32.07 -0.87 -4.67
C GLN A 671 -30.95 -1.69 -4.00
N LYS A 672 -30.01 -2.25 -4.78
CA LYS A 672 -28.94 -3.11 -4.28
C LYS A 672 -27.56 -2.65 -4.73
N ILE A 673 -27.31 -1.34 -4.63
CA ILE A 673 -26.00 -0.74 -4.89
C ILE A 673 -25.31 -0.46 -3.55
N SER A 674 -24.09 -0.96 -3.40
CA SER A 674 -23.27 -0.80 -2.19
C SER A 674 -21.90 -0.21 -2.51
N LEU A 675 -21.26 0.40 -1.51
CA LEU A 675 -19.91 0.94 -1.57
C LEU A 675 -19.05 0.42 -0.42
N PHE A 676 -17.83 -0.03 -0.71
CA PHE A 676 -16.85 -0.47 0.28
C PHE A 676 -15.51 0.24 0.09
N GLY A 677 -14.88 0.62 1.20
CA GLY A 677 -13.49 1.07 1.22
C GLY A 677 -12.82 0.98 2.60
N TRP A 678 -11.50 1.08 2.60
CA TRP A 678 -10.62 1.02 3.78
C TRP A 678 -9.73 2.26 3.86
N SER A 679 -9.44 2.79 5.06
CA SER A 679 -8.59 3.97 5.25
C SER A 679 -9.19 5.21 4.57
N TYR A 680 -8.49 5.85 3.62
CA TYR A 680 -9.08 6.87 2.75
C TYR A 680 -10.32 6.35 2.02
N GLY A 681 -10.33 5.09 1.58
CA GLY A 681 -11.52 4.48 0.99
C GLY A 681 -12.68 4.36 1.99
N GLY A 682 -12.37 4.17 3.28
CA GLY A 682 -13.36 4.17 4.34
C GLY A 682 -13.94 5.57 4.55
N TYR A 683 -13.09 6.61 4.55
CA TYR A 683 -13.49 8.01 4.51
C TYR A 683 -14.40 8.31 3.32
N LEU A 684 -13.94 7.97 2.11
CA LEU A 684 -14.67 8.19 0.87
C LEU A 684 -16.01 7.45 0.88
N THR A 685 -16.09 6.25 1.47
CA THR A 685 -17.35 5.52 1.64
C THR A 685 -18.34 6.34 2.46
N LEU A 686 -17.96 6.78 3.66
CA LEU A 686 -18.85 7.58 4.52
C LEU A 686 -19.22 8.91 3.87
N LYS A 687 -18.23 9.61 3.29
CA LYS A 687 -18.46 10.91 2.64
C LYS A 687 -19.34 10.81 1.39
N THR A 688 -19.22 9.71 0.65
CA THR A 688 -20.09 9.41 -0.49
C THR A 688 -21.52 9.14 -0.04
N LEU A 689 -21.73 8.36 1.02
CA LEU A 689 -23.08 8.12 1.56
C LEU A 689 -23.72 9.42 2.07
N GLU A 690 -22.95 10.25 2.79
CA GLU A 690 -23.37 11.58 3.25
C GLU A 690 -23.87 12.45 2.09
N LYS A 691 -23.09 12.50 1.00
CA LYS A 691 -23.38 13.35 -0.16
C LYS A 691 -24.47 12.80 -1.08
N ASP A 692 -24.51 11.48 -1.24
CA ASP A 692 -25.50 10.80 -2.04
C ASP A 692 -26.90 10.95 -1.43
N GLY A 693 -26.99 10.90 -0.10
CA GLY A 693 -28.26 11.00 0.63
C GLY A 693 -29.18 9.82 0.32
N GLY A 694 -28.61 8.63 0.12
CA GLY A 694 -29.35 7.40 -0.17
C GLY A 694 -30.02 7.34 -1.55
N ARG A 695 -29.67 8.24 -2.49
CA ARG A 695 -30.26 8.28 -3.84
C ARG A 695 -29.86 7.06 -4.66
N HIS A 696 -28.56 6.79 -4.75
CA HIS A 696 -27.99 5.71 -5.55
C HIS A 696 -27.40 4.62 -4.67
N PHE A 697 -26.60 4.96 -3.66
CA PHE A 697 -26.01 4.00 -2.74
C PHE A 697 -26.97 3.68 -1.61
N LYS A 698 -27.40 2.42 -1.52
CA LYS A 698 -28.30 1.95 -0.45
C LYS A 698 -27.54 1.40 0.75
N TYR A 699 -26.31 0.96 0.54
CA TYR A 699 -25.48 0.34 1.56
C TYR A 699 -24.05 0.85 1.49
N GLY A 700 -23.35 0.88 2.63
CA GLY A 700 -21.90 1.08 2.61
C GLY A 700 -21.15 0.37 3.73
N MET A 701 -19.88 0.07 3.50
CA MET A 701 -18.98 -0.60 4.42
C MET A 701 -17.68 0.20 4.52
N SER A 702 -17.39 0.71 5.71
CA SER A 702 -16.25 1.59 5.98
C SER A 702 -15.33 0.95 7.00
N VAL A 703 -14.07 0.73 6.62
CA VAL A 703 -13.06 0.09 7.47
C VAL A 703 -11.93 1.06 7.76
N ALA A 704 -11.58 1.20 9.04
CA ALA A 704 -10.57 2.13 9.56
C ALA A 704 -10.63 3.53 8.91
N PRO A 705 -11.79 4.20 8.86
CA PRO A 705 -11.93 5.46 8.13
C PRO A 705 -11.26 6.62 8.85
N VAL A 706 -10.60 7.49 8.09
CA VAL A 706 -10.47 8.90 8.49
C VAL A 706 -11.88 9.50 8.49
N THR A 707 -12.23 10.26 9.52
CA THR A 707 -13.54 10.93 9.61
C THR A 707 -13.40 12.44 9.71
N ASP A 708 -12.22 12.90 10.12
CA ASP A 708 -11.87 14.31 10.24
C ASP A 708 -10.36 14.46 10.00
N TRP A 709 -10.00 15.26 9.00
CA TRP A 709 -8.61 15.47 8.58
C TRP A 709 -7.74 16.10 9.67
N ARG A 710 -8.33 16.72 10.70
CA ARG A 710 -7.58 17.21 11.88
C ARG A 710 -7.00 16.08 12.74
N PHE A 711 -7.47 14.84 12.57
CA PHE A 711 -7.01 13.70 13.36
C PHE A 711 -5.91 12.87 12.70
N TYR A 712 -5.62 13.14 11.43
CA TYR A 712 -4.60 12.44 10.65
C TYR A 712 -3.29 13.24 10.64
N ASP A 713 -2.20 12.64 10.17
CA ASP A 713 -0.87 13.22 10.25
C ASP A 713 -0.77 14.50 9.41
N SER A 714 0.09 15.42 9.83
CA SER A 714 0.25 16.73 9.21
C SER A 714 0.88 16.66 7.82
N VAL A 715 1.83 15.75 7.58
CA VAL A 715 2.60 15.69 6.33
C VAL A 715 1.72 15.23 5.18
N TYR A 716 0.91 14.19 5.38
CA TYR A 716 -0.11 13.76 4.43
C TYR A 716 -1.19 14.83 4.28
N THR A 717 -1.81 15.24 5.39
CA THR A 717 -3.05 16.02 5.33
C THR A 717 -2.82 17.39 4.72
N GLU A 718 -1.77 18.08 5.14
CA GLU A 718 -1.54 19.47 4.75
C GLU A 718 -0.97 19.59 3.34
N ARG A 719 -0.33 18.53 2.81
CA ARG A 719 0.01 18.42 1.39
C ARG A 719 -1.23 18.57 0.50
N TYR A 720 -2.39 18.09 0.95
CA TYR A 720 -3.63 18.10 0.17
C TYR A 720 -4.66 19.13 0.64
N MET A 721 -4.64 19.54 1.91
CA MET A 721 -5.64 20.43 2.53
C MET A 721 -5.10 21.77 3.03
N HIS A 722 -3.78 22.03 2.89
CA HIS A 722 -3.05 23.03 3.68
C HIS A 722 -3.32 22.89 5.18
N THR A 723 -2.83 23.83 6.01
CA THR A 723 -3.09 23.80 7.45
C THR A 723 -4.56 24.13 7.75
N PRO A 724 -5.14 23.63 8.86
CA PRO A 724 -6.49 23.99 9.28
C PRO A 724 -6.62 25.48 9.64
N GLN A 725 -5.50 26.16 9.91
CA GLN A 725 -5.45 27.60 10.10
C GLN A 725 -5.58 28.37 8.77
N GLU A 726 -5.08 27.82 7.67
CA GLU A 726 -5.16 28.41 6.32
C GLU A 726 -6.45 28.02 5.58
N ASN A 727 -6.96 26.80 5.80
CA ASN A 727 -8.11 26.23 5.09
C ASN A 727 -9.23 25.73 6.02
N PHE A 728 -9.62 26.54 7.01
CA PHE A 728 -10.61 26.14 8.02
C PHE A 728 -11.90 25.56 7.43
N ASP A 729 -12.49 26.24 6.44
CA ASP A 729 -13.75 25.81 5.81
C ASP A 729 -13.59 24.47 5.07
N GLY A 730 -12.44 24.26 4.40
CA GLY A 730 -12.14 22.98 3.76
C GLY A 730 -12.10 21.82 4.74
N TYR A 731 -11.47 21.99 5.92
CA TYR A 731 -11.47 20.96 6.96
C TYR A 731 -12.87 20.67 7.51
N VAL A 732 -13.72 21.69 7.65
CA VAL A 732 -15.12 21.50 8.08
C VAL A 732 -15.88 20.71 7.02
N GLU A 733 -15.85 21.14 5.76
CA GLU A 733 -16.59 20.52 4.67
C GLU A 733 -16.09 19.11 4.34
N SER A 734 -14.79 18.86 4.44
CA SER A 734 -14.17 17.55 4.24
C SER A 734 -14.27 16.62 5.45
N SER A 735 -14.75 17.07 6.60
CA SER A 735 -15.11 16.14 7.68
C SER A 735 -16.40 15.39 7.34
N VAL A 736 -16.57 14.18 7.86
CA VAL A 736 -17.86 13.47 7.81
C VAL A 736 -18.76 14.08 8.86
N HIS A 737 -19.67 14.98 8.44
CA HIS A 737 -20.41 15.84 9.38
C HIS A 737 -21.94 15.73 9.24
N ASN A 738 -22.47 15.52 8.03
CA ASN A 738 -23.92 15.43 7.84
C ASN A 738 -24.44 13.98 7.96
N VAL A 739 -24.42 13.46 9.19
CA VAL A 739 -24.87 12.09 9.47
C VAL A 739 -26.36 11.85 9.19
N THR A 740 -27.20 12.90 9.19
CA THR A 740 -28.63 12.78 8.86
C THR A 740 -28.88 12.48 7.38
N ALA A 741 -28.02 13.02 6.49
CA ALA A 741 -28.03 12.67 5.08
C ALA A 741 -27.48 11.26 4.85
N LEU A 742 -26.41 10.90 5.56
CA LEU A 742 -25.85 9.54 5.56
C LEU A 742 -26.90 8.50 6.00
N ALA A 743 -27.71 8.82 7.00
CA ALA A 743 -28.80 7.98 7.53
C ALA A 743 -29.95 7.72 6.53
N GLN A 744 -29.96 8.39 5.36
CA GLN A 744 -30.89 8.10 4.27
C GLN A 744 -30.51 6.84 3.48
N ALA A 745 -29.26 6.36 3.59
CA ALA A 745 -28.93 5.00 3.17
C ALA A 745 -29.73 3.98 3.99
N ASN A 746 -29.94 2.76 3.47
CA ASN A 746 -30.68 1.74 4.20
C ASN A 746 -29.90 1.30 5.45
N ARG A 747 -28.60 1.00 5.29
CA ARG A 747 -27.72 0.63 6.40
C ARG A 747 -26.25 0.78 6.03
N PHE A 748 -25.38 0.99 7.02
CA PHE A 748 -23.93 0.95 6.80
C PHE A 748 -23.18 0.19 7.91
N LEU A 749 -21.99 -0.33 7.58
CA LEU A 749 -21.11 -1.05 8.49
C LEU A 749 -19.85 -0.23 8.76
N LEU A 750 -19.49 -0.04 10.02
CA LEU A 750 -18.24 0.56 10.47
C LEU A 750 -17.35 -0.50 11.14
N MET A 751 -16.09 -0.58 10.74
CA MET A 751 -15.13 -1.51 11.37
C MET A 751 -13.78 -0.84 11.63
N HIS A 752 -13.13 -1.16 12.75
CA HIS A 752 -11.84 -0.54 13.10
C HIS A 752 -11.06 -1.37 14.14
N GLY A 753 -9.73 -1.38 14.04
CA GLY A 753 -8.83 -1.84 15.11
C GLY A 753 -8.64 -0.80 16.22
N THR A 754 -8.56 -1.22 17.49
CA THR A 754 -8.31 -0.26 18.60
C THR A 754 -6.84 0.12 18.74
N GLY A 755 -5.94 -0.68 18.17
CA GLY A 755 -4.49 -0.48 18.17
C GLY A 755 -3.98 0.20 16.90
N ASP A 756 -4.86 0.84 16.12
CA ASP A 756 -4.51 1.52 14.87
C ASP A 756 -3.65 2.76 15.14
N ASP A 757 -2.40 2.68 14.73
CA ASP A 757 -1.34 3.67 14.87
C ASP A 757 -1.27 4.65 13.68
N ASN A 758 -2.05 4.40 12.61
CA ASN A 758 -2.07 5.21 11.41
C ASN A 758 -3.35 6.06 11.34
N VAL A 759 -4.51 5.40 11.19
CA VAL A 759 -5.82 6.05 11.32
C VAL A 759 -6.31 5.79 12.73
N HIS A 760 -5.93 6.63 13.68
CA HIS A 760 -6.29 6.42 15.07
C HIS A 760 -7.78 6.12 15.29
N PHE A 761 -8.09 5.15 16.16
CA PHE A 761 -9.45 4.75 16.54
C PHE A 761 -10.31 5.94 17.06
N GLN A 762 -9.66 7.03 17.47
CA GLN A 762 -10.26 8.35 17.71
C GLN A 762 -11.24 8.76 16.60
N ASN A 763 -10.94 8.51 15.32
CA ASN A 763 -11.81 8.83 14.19
C ASN A 763 -13.18 8.16 14.34
N SER A 764 -13.20 6.83 14.50
CA SER A 764 -14.45 6.10 14.66
C SER A 764 -15.19 6.47 15.94
N LEU A 765 -14.50 6.69 17.06
CA LEU A 765 -15.15 7.11 18.30
C LEU A 765 -15.82 8.47 18.18
N LYS A 766 -15.17 9.45 17.52
CA LYS A 766 -15.76 10.78 17.28
C LYS A 766 -16.95 10.72 16.33
N PHE A 767 -16.88 9.86 15.31
CA PHE A 767 -17.99 9.66 14.40
C PHE A 767 -19.18 8.96 15.06
N LEU A 768 -18.94 7.96 15.92
CA LEU A 768 -20.00 7.29 16.69
C LEU A 768 -20.73 8.27 17.63
N ASP A 769 -20.00 9.13 18.35
CA ASP A 769 -20.59 10.19 19.18
C ASP A 769 -21.46 11.14 18.34
N LEU A 770 -21.03 11.48 17.12
CA LEU A 770 -21.83 12.30 16.20
C LEU A 770 -23.13 11.59 15.77
N LEU A 771 -23.12 10.27 15.58
CA LEU A 771 -24.33 9.49 15.29
C LEU A 771 -25.30 9.51 16.49
N ASP A 772 -24.79 9.30 17.70
CA ASP A 772 -25.57 9.32 18.94
C ASP A 772 -26.26 10.69 19.15
N LEU A 773 -25.51 11.78 18.95
CA LEU A 773 -26.04 13.15 19.07
C LEU A 773 -27.18 13.44 18.07
N ASN A 774 -27.25 12.72 16.96
CA ASN A 774 -28.26 12.89 15.92
C ASN A 774 -29.32 11.77 15.90
N GLY A 775 -29.28 10.81 16.83
CA GLY A 775 -30.22 9.70 16.89
C GLY A 775 -30.20 8.81 15.65
N VAL A 776 -29.04 8.65 15.01
CA VAL A 776 -28.87 7.77 13.85
C VAL A 776 -28.59 6.36 14.36
N GLU A 777 -29.39 5.37 13.94
CA GLU A 777 -29.29 3.98 14.45
C GLU A 777 -29.13 2.93 13.33
N ASN A 778 -29.16 3.33 12.06
CA ASN A 778 -29.13 2.41 10.92
C ASN A 778 -27.70 1.98 10.54
N TYR A 779 -26.92 1.56 11.54
CA TYR A 779 -25.54 1.11 11.34
C TYR A 779 -25.20 -0.13 12.17
N ASP A 780 -24.13 -0.80 11.76
CA ASP A 780 -23.49 -1.87 12.53
C ASP A 780 -22.03 -1.49 12.80
N VAL A 781 -21.48 -1.95 13.93
CA VAL A 781 -20.07 -1.73 14.29
C VAL A 781 -19.37 -3.06 14.56
N HIS A 782 -18.12 -3.19 14.11
CA HIS A 782 -17.22 -4.22 14.60
C HIS A 782 -15.87 -3.63 15.01
N VAL A 783 -15.48 -3.84 16.26
CA VAL A 783 -14.20 -3.38 16.80
C VAL A 783 -13.27 -4.58 16.93
N PHE A 784 -12.03 -4.42 16.50
CA PHE A 784 -10.98 -5.44 16.59
C PHE A 784 -9.96 -5.03 17.66
N PRO A 785 -9.97 -5.66 18.85
CA PRO A 785 -9.04 -5.31 19.91
C PRO A 785 -7.58 -5.45 19.46
N ASP A 786 -6.79 -4.43 19.79
CA ASP A 786 -5.32 -4.35 19.66
C ASP A 786 -4.77 -4.54 18.23
N SER A 787 -5.68 -4.56 17.26
CA SER A 787 -5.37 -4.62 15.84
C SER A 787 -4.88 -3.27 15.35
N ASP A 788 -3.76 -3.30 14.64
CA ASP A 788 -3.19 -2.19 13.86
C ASP A 788 -4.06 -1.81 12.65
N HIS A 789 -3.56 -0.90 11.81
CA HIS A 789 -4.24 -0.45 10.60
C HIS A 789 -4.54 -1.55 9.57
N SER A 790 -3.76 -2.64 9.58
CA SER A 790 -3.98 -3.82 8.72
C SER A 790 -5.03 -4.78 9.28
N ILE A 791 -5.42 -4.57 10.53
CA ILE A 791 -6.36 -5.37 11.32
C ILE A 791 -5.97 -6.84 11.31
N ARG A 792 -4.72 -7.18 11.65
CA ARG A 792 -4.22 -8.57 11.56
C ARG A 792 -4.19 -9.33 12.87
N TYR A 793 -4.19 -8.64 14.00
CA TYR A 793 -4.03 -9.25 15.32
C TYR A 793 -5.09 -10.32 15.58
N HIS A 794 -4.70 -11.47 16.13
CA HIS A 794 -5.60 -12.59 16.46
C HIS A 794 -6.61 -12.98 15.35
N ASN A 795 -6.13 -13.14 14.11
CA ASN A 795 -6.95 -13.53 12.95
C ASN A 795 -8.01 -12.49 12.52
N ALA A 796 -7.94 -11.26 13.03
CA ALA A 796 -8.91 -10.22 12.76
C ALA A 796 -9.12 -9.95 11.25
N ASN A 797 -8.06 -10.01 10.43
CA ASN A 797 -8.15 -9.65 9.01
C ASN A 797 -9.06 -10.61 8.24
N VAL A 798 -8.96 -11.91 8.54
CA VAL A 798 -9.85 -12.94 7.99
C VAL A 798 -11.30 -12.63 8.35
N ILE A 799 -11.54 -12.25 9.61
CA ILE A 799 -12.88 -11.89 10.12
C ILE A 799 -13.41 -10.62 9.46
N VAL A 800 -12.58 -9.62 9.15
CA VAL A 800 -12.98 -8.42 8.41
C VAL A 800 -13.60 -8.82 7.07
N PHE A 801 -12.88 -9.60 6.27
CA PHE A 801 -13.35 -9.98 4.92
C PHE A 801 -14.56 -10.91 4.95
N ASP A 802 -14.64 -11.83 5.92
CA ASP A 802 -15.85 -12.64 6.13
C ASP A 802 -17.06 -11.75 6.45
N LYS A 803 -16.88 -10.78 7.35
CA LYS A 803 -17.94 -9.83 7.72
C LYS A 803 -18.37 -8.95 6.55
N LEU A 804 -17.45 -8.44 5.75
CA LEU A 804 -17.79 -7.65 4.56
C LEU A 804 -18.69 -8.44 3.61
N LEU A 805 -18.28 -9.68 3.29
CA LEU A 805 -19.03 -10.52 2.36
C LEU A 805 -20.41 -10.92 2.92
N ASP A 806 -20.45 -11.40 4.16
CA ASP A 806 -21.71 -11.82 4.80
C ASP A 806 -22.66 -10.65 5.05
N TRP A 807 -22.13 -9.48 5.39
CA TRP A 807 -22.93 -8.27 5.56
C TRP A 807 -23.49 -7.80 4.23
N ALA A 808 -22.68 -7.74 3.17
CA ALA A 808 -23.15 -7.37 1.83
C ALA A 808 -24.20 -8.34 1.29
N LYS A 809 -24.02 -9.65 1.54
CA LYS A 809 -25.04 -10.67 1.20
C LYS A 809 -26.37 -10.39 1.88
N ARG A 810 -26.38 -10.15 3.20
CA ARG A 810 -27.60 -9.80 3.94
C ARG A 810 -28.27 -8.52 3.42
N ALA A 811 -27.47 -7.54 3.02
CA ALA A 811 -27.95 -6.31 2.41
C ALA A 811 -28.65 -6.57 1.07
N PHE A 812 -28.05 -7.38 0.19
CA PHE A 812 -28.63 -7.72 -1.12
C PHE A 812 -29.81 -8.68 -1.04
N ASP A 813 -29.90 -9.49 0.04
CA ASP A 813 -31.06 -10.31 0.37
C ASP A 813 -32.22 -9.48 0.98
N GLY A 814 -32.03 -8.18 1.19
CA GLY A 814 -33.07 -7.27 1.67
C GLY A 814 -33.31 -7.29 3.18
N GLN A 815 -32.39 -7.87 3.98
CA GLN A 815 -32.57 -7.99 5.45
C GLN A 815 -32.51 -6.65 6.20
N PHE A 816 -32.09 -5.58 5.53
CA PHE A 816 -31.90 -4.26 6.11
C PHE A 816 -32.84 -3.19 5.52
N VAL A 817 -33.78 -3.58 4.65
CA VAL A 817 -34.77 -2.66 4.09
C VAL A 817 -35.72 -2.23 5.22
N LYS A 818 -35.95 -0.91 5.34
CA LYS A 818 -36.84 -0.31 6.34
C LYS A 818 -38.30 -0.66 6.12
#